data_AF-A0A3Q0S3M2-F1
#
_entry.id   AF-A0A3Q0S3M2-F1
#
_cell.length_a   1.000
_cell.length_b   1.000
_cell.length_c   1.000
_cell.angle_alpha   90.00
_cell.angle_beta   90.00
_cell.angle_gamma   90.00
#
_symmetry.space_group_name_H-M   'P 1'
#
loop_
_entity.id
_entity.type
_entity.pdbx_description
1 polymer ?
#
loop_
_entity_poly.entity_id
_entity_poly.type
_entity_poly.pdbx_seq_one_letter_code
_entity_poly.pdbx_strand_id
1 'polypeptide(L)'
;MVMLLQDAEGPSTLCDLCLAQVCRSLNSLCSMRADGSMSLIWAPLFPQEMADQLLNHMASKEILNDTTVGIFRNCKELRLRRASIRSCPVSAEAFRLALCPHRLLELDASWVFGGLTGADVVSGLASNAECRSSLQRLSLSGLRLDWESLEANGGVRVGFSSLRGLRTLNLANTDLNDAALEDICTLPHLESLDISCSAISNFTALLTCKNTLRSLIAHRLRQLDMSPAQLLSVFSHLHALKHLDFSDDHLAVDSDGRDGDETARQLLEGSPQVLPLLVSLDISGRKRISEAALRTFVESRSGLVFLGLLATGAVFVHFLNVLTVTGEADGNQVCEALRRYRDRECFIRVALTHLYSLTIDTDKPQPDVLKLVVSGMQSHPTSLHVHLVATACVFNLTTQDLAEAMPISLLSSTVTQLLHTMKKFPNHQQVQKNCLLALCSDYILQEVPFDKYLAAMLVIDWLSSHEDPTLQRMAVAVISILVAKLSTEEMAQFSKDIFIMKQLLAIVQQKAMVGVVDSTLKFALSALWNLTDEMPVAARNFIECQGLELYEEVLESYCTEPSIQHKVLGLLNNIAEVEELQADLMEEDLLEHILSLLQDPQVDVEVRYFAGGILAHLASRPEAWTLEDELRSTVLKQLHDSIMTWTHLEREMVSYRSFRPFCPLLQPCQPTGVQLWAVWAIHLVCTQNTSHYSSMLEKEGLTELLKALAAHPSTHSDIKGLAGSILSMVERHQIHAGAFNNQTAPQSHKKNLICSRYKICRTV
;
A
#
# COMPACT_ATOMS: atom_id res chain seq x y z
N MET A 1 -22.37 18.26 6.43
CA MET A 1 -22.84 17.08 7.21
C MET A 1 -21.98 15.90 6.77
N VAL A 2 -20.98 15.54 7.57
CA VAL A 2 -19.99 14.51 7.25
C VAL A 2 -20.70 13.17 7.12
N MET A 3 -20.67 12.56 5.92
CA MET A 3 -20.99 11.15 5.79
C MET A 3 -19.87 10.37 6.50
N LEU A 4 -20.16 9.94 7.72
CA LEU A 4 -19.41 8.91 8.42
C LEU A 4 -19.49 7.63 7.58
N LEU A 5 -18.53 7.45 6.67
CA LEU A 5 -18.18 6.12 6.18
C LEU A 5 -17.61 5.37 7.39
N GLN A 6 -18.30 4.30 7.77
CA GLN A 6 -17.90 3.41 8.86
C GLN A 6 -16.46 2.94 8.67
N ASP A 7 -15.69 2.99 9.77
CA ASP A 7 -14.35 2.42 9.89
C ASP A 7 -14.32 0.97 9.39
N ALA A 8 -13.48 0.71 8.39
CA ALA A 8 -13.18 -0.63 7.90
C ALA A 8 -12.15 -1.30 8.83
N GLU A 9 -12.57 -1.66 10.05
CA GLU A 9 -11.74 -2.42 11.00
C GLU A 9 -12.40 -3.72 11.48
N GLY A 10 -13.42 -4.23 10.76
CA GLY A 10 -14.08 -5.51 11.05
C GLY A 10 -14.19 -6.45 9.84
N PRO A 11 -14.33 -7.77 10.05
CA PRO A 11 -14.64 -8.72 8.98
C PRO A 11 -15.96 -8.32 8.29
N SER A 12 -16.06 -8.52 6.98
CA SER A 12 -17.26 -8.23 6.20
C SER A 12 -18.49 -8.90 6.82
N THR A 13 -19.59 -8.18 6.90
CA THR A 13 -20.81 -8.74 7.51
C THR A 13 -21.33 -9.90 6.65
N LEU A 14 -22.11 -10.82 7.25
CA LEU A 14 -22.79 -11.87 6.47
C LEU A 14 -23.66 -11.27 5.36
N CYS A 15 -24.27 -10.10 5.61
CA CYS A 15 -25.04 -9.38 4.61
C CYS A 15 -24.17 -8.99 3.41
N ASP A 16 -22.99 -8.40 3.64
CA ASP A 16 -22.07 -8.00 2.58
C ASP A 16 -21.59 -9.20 1.76
N LEU A 17 -21.31 -10.33 2.41
CA LEU A 17 -20.92 -11.56 1.74
C LEU A 17 -22.05 -12.13 0.87
N CYS A 18 -23.29 -12.11 1.37
CA CYS A 18 -24.46 -12.53 0.61
C CYS A 18 -24.72 -11.60 -0.58
N LEU A 19 -24.65 -10.27 -0.40
CA LEU A 19 -24.80 -9.30 -1.48
C LEU A 19 -23.72 -9.47 -2.55
N ALA A 20 -22.47 -9.68 -2.14
CA ALA A 20 -21.37 -9.98 -3.05
C ALA A 20 -21.63 -11.27 -3.86
N GLN A 21 -22.17 -12.31 -3.22
CA GLN A 21 -22.52 -13.56 -3.90
C GLN A 21 -23.68 -13.39 -4.89
N VAL A 22 -24.70 -12.59 -4.55
CA VAL A 22 -25.78 -12.22 -5.47
C VAL A 22 -25.21 -11.50 -6.69
N CYS A 23 -24.33 -10.51 -6.47
CA CYS A 23 -23.66 -9.76 -7.53
C CYS A 23 -22.84 -10.66 -8.48
N ARG A 24 -22.14 -11.67 -7.93
CA ARG A 24 -21.41 -12.67 -8.74
C ARG A 24 -22.33 -13.62 -9.52
N SER A 25 -23.57 -13.79 -9.06
CA SER A 25 -24.54 -14.74 -9.61
C SER A 25 -25.59 -14.08 -10.50
N LEU A 26 -25.44 -12.80 -10.86
CA LEU A 26 -26.47 -12.10 -11.65
C LEU A 26 -26.82 -12.80 -12.97
N ASN A 27 -25.84 -13.39 -13.65
CA ASN A 27 -26.05 -14.12 -14.90
C ASN A 27 -26.94 -15.38 -14.75
N SER A 28 -26.96 -16.00 -13.56
CA SER A 28 -27.82 -17.16 -13.29
C SER A 28 -29.15 -16.76 -12.65
N LEU A 29 -29.19 -15.61 -11.95
CA LEU A 29 -30.39 -15.10 -11.27
C LEU A 29 -31.28 -14.24 -12.18
N CYS A 30 -30.76 -13.72 -13.29
CA CYS A 30 -31.47 -12.80 -14.19
C CYS A 30 -31.72 -13.40 -15.58
N SER A 31 -32.84 -13.01 -16.19
CA SER A 31 -33.12 -13.12 -17.62
C SER A 31 -32.90 -11.78 -18.32
N MET A 32 -32.57 -11.83 -19.60
CA MET A 32 -32.43 -10.63 -20.44
C MET A 32 -33.78 -10.25 -21.07
N ARG A 33 -34.17 -8.99 -20.96
CA ARG A 33 -35.32 -8.41 -21.69
C ARG A 33 -34.94 -8.12 -23.14
N ALA A 34 -35.96 -7.88 -23.98
CA ALA A 34 -35.79 -7.57 -25.40
C ALA A 34 -34.97 -6.30 -25.67
N ASP A 35 -34.95 -5.36 -24.73
CA ASP A 35 -34.18 -4.11 -24.81
C ASP A 35 -32.74 -4.25 -24.25
N GLY A 36 -32.32 -5.48 -23.94
CA GLY A 36 -30.99 -5.75 -23.38
C GLY A 36 -30.88 -5.53 -21.87
N SER A 37 -31.95 -5.13 -21.17
CA SER A 37 -31.91 -4.94 -19.71
C SER A 37 -32.11 -6.25 -18.93
N MET A 38 -31.45 -6.40 -17.78
CA MET A 38 -31.61 -7.57 -16.91
C MET A 38 -32.87 -7.49 -16.04
N SER A 39 -33.48 -8.64 -15.78
CA SER A 39 -34.58 -8.81 -14.83
C SER A 39 -34.37 -10.07 -14.01
N LEU A 40 -34.57 -10.02 -12.69
CA LEU A 40 -34.56 -11.24 -11.88
C LEU A 40 -35.62 -12.24 -12.39
N ILE A 41 -35.23 -13.50 -12.58
CA ILE A 41 -36.12 -14.59 -12.99
C ILE A 41 -37.18 -14.82 -11.91
N TRP A 42 -36.77 -14.71 -10.65
CA TRP A 42 -37.63 -14.70 -9.48
C TRP A 42 -37.10 -13.70 -8.47
N ALA A 43 -37.95 -12.78 -8.03
CA ALA A 43 -37.63 -11.80 -7.00
C ALA A 43 -38.60 -12.00 -5.82
N PRO A 44 -38.11 -12.37 -4.62
CA PRO A 44 -38.91 -12.24 -3.42
C PRO A 44 -39.16 -10.75 -3.13
N LEU A 45 -40.14 -10.44 -2.30
CA LEU A 45 -40.36 -9.07 -1.84
C LEU A 45 -39.18 -8.66 -0.94
N PHE A 46 -38.28 -7.80 -1.43
CA PHE A 46 -37.14 -7.33 -0.65
C PHE A 46 -37.60 -6.25 0.33
N PRO A 47 -37.10 -6.28 1.59
CA PRO A 47 -37.07 -5.09 2.43
C PRO A 47 -36.38 -3.94 1.67
N GLN A 48 -36.88 -2.72 1.82
CA GLN A 48 -36.38 -1.56 1.06
C GLN A 48 -34.89 -1.33 1.32
N GLU A 49 -34.45 -1.53 2.57
CA GLU A 49 -33.06 -1.37 2.96
C GLU A 49 -32.14 -2.36 2.21
N MET A 50 -32.63 -3.58 1.93
CA MET A 50 -31.86 -4.56 1.16
C MET A 50 -31.79 -4.21 -0.33
N ALA A 51 -32.86 -3.65 -0.91
CA ALA A 51 -32.85 -3.20 -2.30
C ALA A 51 -31.89 -2.00 -2.49
N ASP A 52 -31.92 -1.03 -1.56
CA ASP A 52 -30.98 0.10 -1.51
C ASP A 52 -29.52 -0.40 -1.36
N GLN A 53 -29.28 -1.35 -0.45
CA GLN A 53 -27.95 -1.96 -0.26
C GLN A 53 -27.48 -2.72 -1.49
N LEU A 54 -28.35 -3.47 -2.17
CA LEU A 54 -27.99 -4.20 -3.39
C LEU A 54 -27.54 -3.24 -4.49
N LEU A 55 -28.30 -2.17 -4.76
CA LEU A 55 -27.93 -1.17 -5.77
C LEU A 55 -26.59 -0.50 -5.43
N ASN A 56 -26.39 -0.10 -4.17
CA ASN A 56 -25.14 0.51 -3.74
C ASN A 56 -23.95 -0.47 -3.81
N HIS A 57 -24.16 -1.74 -3.45
CA HIS A 57 -23.14 -2.78 -3.58
C HIS A 57 -22.78 -3.01 -5.04
N MET A 58 -23.77 -3.02 -5.94
CA MET A 58 -23.54 -3.11 -7.39
C MET A 58 -22.74 -1.91 -7.93
N ALA A 59 -23.03 -0.69 -7.47
CA ALA A 59 -22.28 0.51 -7.84
C ALA A 59 -20.81 0.44 -7.37
N SER A 60 -20.59 0.11 -6.08
CA SER A 60 -19.24 0.00 -5.51
C SER A 60 -18.37 -1.14 -6.06
N LYS A 61 -18.98 -2.14 -6.69
CA LYS A 61 -18.29 -3.23 -7.41
C LYS A 61 -18.13 -2.96 -8.90
N GLU A 62 -18.49 -1.76 -9.37
CA GLU A 62 -18.39 -1.34 -10.77
C GLU A 62 -19.17 -2.24 -11.75
N ILE A 63 -20.23 -2.92 -11.28
CA ILE A 63 -21.07 -3.80 -12.10
C ILE A 63 -22.38 -3.14 -12.53
N LEU A 64 -22.71 -1.98 -11.97
CA LEU A 64 -23.94 -1.25 -12.28
C LEU A 64 -23.79 -0.49 -13.61
N ASN A 65 -24.63 -0.82 -14.59
CA ASN A 65 -24.66 -0.24 -15.94
C ASN A 65 -26.09 -0.30 -16.52
N ASP A 66 -26.29 0.18 -17.75
CA ASP A 66 -27.60 0.14 -18.45
C ASP A 66 -28.29 -1.22 -18.41
N THR A 67 -27.53 -2.30 -18.53
CA THR A 67 -28.04 -3.66 -18.50
C THR A 67 -28.48 -4.04 -17.09
N THR A 68 -27.60 -3.88 -16.09
CA THR A 68 -27.82 -4.39 -14.74
C THR A 68 -28.74 -3.50 -13.89
N VAL A 69 -28.78 -2.18 -14.13
CA VAL A 69 -29.71 -1.25 -13.47
C VAL A 69 -31.17 -1.60 -13.81
N GLY A 70 -31.39 -2.26 -14.96
CA GLY A 70 -32.68 -2.79 -15.39
C GLY A 70 -33.36 -3.73 -14.39
N ILE A 71 -32.61 -4.34 -13.47
CA ILE A 71 -33.14 -5.18 -12.39
C ILE A 71 -34.13 -4.39 -11.53
N PHE A 72 -33.82 -3.12 -11.27
CA PHE A 72 -34.60 -2.23 -10.41
C PHE A 72 -35.84 -1.64 -11.08
N ARG A 73 -36.11 -1.95 -12.36
CA ARG A 73 -37.40 -1.61 -12.99
C ARG A 73 -38.59 -2.29 -12.30
N ASN A 74 -38.36 -3.39 -11.57
CA ASN A 74 -39.39 -4.03 -10.75
C ASN A 74 -39.61 -3.27 -9.44
N CYS A 75 -40.29 -2.12 -9.52
CA CYS A 75 -40.60 -1.28 -8.36
C CYS A 75 -41.63 -1.90 -7.38
N LYS A 76 -42.15 -3.10 -7.65
CA LYS A 76 -43.02 -3.81 -6.71
C LYS A 76 -42.21 -4.60 -5.69
N GLU A 77 -41.23 -5.36 -6.17
CA GLU A 77 -40.41 -6.28 -5.36
C GLU A 77 -39.09 -5.65 -4.88
N LEU A 78 -38.50 -4.72 -5.66
CA LEU A 78 -37.21 -4.08 -5.38
C LEU A 78 -37.37 -2.57 -5.19
N ARG A 79 -38.10 -2.16 -4.16
CA ARG A 79 -38.45 -0.75 -3.92
C ARG A 79 -37.26 0.04 -3.38
N LEU A 80 -36.83 1.05 -4.12
CA LEU A 80 -35.74 1.94 -3.70
C LEU A 80 -36.26 3.18 -2.95
N ARG A 81 -35.53 3.57 -1.90
CA ARG A 81 -35.65 4.90 -1.26
C ARG A 81 -34.35 5.68 -1.36
N ARG A 82 -33.22 4.99 -1.32
CA ARG A 82 -31.88 5.59 -1.42
C ARG A 82 -31.14 4.91 -2.54
N ALA A 83 -30.81 5.67 -3.58
CA ALA A 83 -30.07 5.15 -4.71
C ALA A 83 -28.76 5.90 -4.89
N SER A 84 -27.66 5.18 -5.11
CA SER A 84 -26.40 5.74 -5.61
C SER A 84 -26.01 5.05 -6.90
N ILE A 85 -25.87 5.84 -7.96
CA ILE A 85 -25.32 5.42 -9.24
C ILE A 85 -23.98 6.12 -9.50
N ARG A 86 -23.32 6.58 -8.43
CA ARG A 86 -22.08 7.34 -8.51
C ARG A 86 -21.04 6.61 -9.35
N SER A 87 -20.42 7.33 -10.28
CA SER A 87 -19.36 6.80 -11.15
C SER A 87 -19.74 5.53 -11.94
N CYS A 88 -21.03 5.34 -12.23
CA CYS A 88 -21.52 4.21 -13.02
C CYS A 88 -21.81 4.63 -14.48
N PRO A 89 -21.64 3.74 -15.47
CA PRO A 89 -22.06 3.97 -16.85
C PRO A 89 -23.58 3.76 -17.02
N VAL A 90 -24.37 4.80 -16.75
CA VAL A 90 -25.84 4.76 -16.86
C VAL A 90 -26.34 5.86 -17.78
N SER A 91 -27.08 5.50 -18.83
CA SER A 91 -27.70 6.42 -19.78
C SER A 91 -28.99 7.05 -19.24
N ALA A 92 -29.41 8.16 -19.87
CA ALA A 92 -30.66 8.84 -19.56
C ALA A 92 -31.88 7.91 -19.62
N GLU A 93 -31.95 7.03 -20.62
CA GLU A 93 -33.08 6.11 -20.77
C GLU A 93 -33.07 5.00 -19.70
N ALA A 94 -31.90 4.43 -19.40
CA ALA A 94 -31.78 3.43 -18.35
C ALA A 94 -32.13 4.01 -16.98
N PHE A 95 -31.66 5.23 -16.67
CA PHE A 95 -32.01 5.98 -15.47
C PHE A 95 -33.52 6.21 -15.36
N ARG A 96 -34.13 6.71 -16.45
CA ARG A 96 -35.56 7.02 -16.52
C ARG A 96 -36.42 5.80 -16.26
N LEU A 97 -36.08 4.66 -16.86
CA LEU A 97 -36.85 3.43 -16.72
C LEU A 97 -36.64 2.74 -15.37
N ALA A 98 -35.42 2.75 -14.84
CA ALA A 98 -35.08 1.97 -13.64
C ALA A 98 -35.29 2.73 -12.33
N LEU A 99 -34.99 4.04 -12.26
CA LEU A 99 -34.94 4.78 -11.00
C LEU A 99 -36.10 5.76 -10.81
N CYS A 100 -36.57 6.42 -11.88
CA CYS A 100 -37.66 7.41 -11.78
C CYS A 100 -39.01 6.84 -11.31
N PRO A 101 -39.38 5.56 -11.53
CA PRO A 101 -40.61 5.00 -10.99
C PRO A 101 -40.63 4.85 -9.46
N HIS A 102 -39.49 4.95 -8.78
CA HIS A 102 -39.40 4.77 -7.32
C HIS A 102 -39.73 6.04 -6.54
N ARG A 103 -40.20 5.86 -5.31
CA ARG A 103 -40.40 6.94 -4.34
C ARG A 103 -39.09 7.23 -3.60
N LEU A 104 -38.15 7.83 -4.30
CA LEU A 104 -36.82 8.13 -3.75
C LEU A 104 -36.90 9.23 -2.68
N LEU A 105 -36.13 9.03 -1.61
CA LEU A 105 -35.78 10.03 -0.61
C LEU A 105 -34.41 10.64 -0.92
N GLU A 106 -33.49 9.84 -1.47
CA GLU A 106 -32.11 10.26 -1.72
C GLU A 106 -31.63 9.67 -3.05
N LEU A 107 -30.97 10.50 -3.84
CA LEU A 107 -30.27 10.08 -5.05
C LEU A 107 -28.87 10.71 -5.10
N ASP A 108 -27.86 9.87 -5.27
CA ASP A 108 -26.52 10.29 -5.66
C ASP A 108 -26.20 9.81 -7.09
N ALA A 109 -26.18 10.76 -8.03
CA ALA A 109 -25.82 10.55 -9.42
C ALA A 109 -24.48 11.23 -9.78
N SER A 110 -23.63 11.47 -8.78
CA SER A 110 -22.37 12.19 -8.99
C SER A 110 -21.44 11.41 -9.92
N TRP A 111 -20.76 12.12 -10.83
CA TRP A 111 -19.76 11.56 -11.76
C TRP A 111 -20.26 10.39 -12.63
N VAL A 112 -21.57 10.25 -12.85
CA VAL A 112 -22.12 9.31 -13.83
C VAL A 112 -21.58 9.66 -15.22
N PHE A 113 -21.23 8.64 -15.98
CA PHE A 113 -20.84 8.77 -17.39
C PHE A 113 -21.76 7.91 -18.26
N GLY A 114 -21.80 8.16 -19.58
CA GLY A 114 -22.80 7.57 -20.48
C GLY A 114 -23.87 8.55 -20.99
N GLY A 115 -23.60 9.85 -20.87
CA GLY A 115 -24.42 10.91 -21.48
C GLY A 115 -25.61 11.37 -20.63
N LEU A 116 -25.78 10.87 -19.40
CA LEU A 116 -26.79 11.36 -18.46
C LEU A 116 -26.46 12.78 -18.00
N THR A 117 -27.36 13.72 -18.28
CA THR A 117 -27.22 15.13 -17.84
C THR A 117 -28.02 15.40 -16.56
N GLY A 118 -27.73 16.53 -15.90
CA GLY A 118 -28.53 17.00 -14.77
C GLY A 118 -29.99 17.29 -15.17
N ALA A 119 -30.22 17.82 -16.38
CA ALA A 119 -31.55 18.02 -16.93
C ALA A 119 -32.33 16.71 -17.09
N ASP A 120 -31.69 15.63 -17.57
CA ASP A 120 -32.30 14.30 -17.68
C ASP A 120 -32.70 13.76 -16.29
N VAL A 121 -31.83 13.95 -15.29
CA VAL A 121 -32.10 13.51 -13.92
C VAL A 121 -33.28 14.27 -13.32
N VAL A 122 -33.26 15.61 -13.39
CA VAL A 122 -34.32 16.46 -12.82
C VAL A 122 -35.66 16.20 -13.52
N SER A 123 -35.68 16.16 -14.86
CA SER A 123 -36.90 15.90 -15.64
C SER A 123 -37.44 14.49 -15.41
N GLY A 124 -36.57 13.49 -15.35
CA GLY A 124 -36.92 12.10 -15.05
C GLY A 124 -37.54 11.96 -13.66
N LEU A 125 -36.91 12.49 -12.61
CA LEU A 125 -37.44 12.44 -11.24
C LEU A 125 -38.75 13.21 -11.11
N ALA A 126 -38.82 14.38 -11.74
CA ALA A 126 -40.03 15.18 -11.75
C ALA A 126 -41.16 14.55 -12.58
N SER A 127 -40.91 13.56 -13.44
CA SER A 127 -42.00 12.83 -14.09
C SER A 127 -42.87 12.04 -13.10
N ASN A 128 -42.32 11.69 -11.92
CA ASN A 128 -43.02 10.97 -10.87
C ASN A 128 -43.54 11.93 -9.78
N ALA A 129 -44.86 12.01 -9.63
CA ALA A 129 -45.51 12.89 -8.66
C ALA A 129 -45.13 12.58 -7.19
N GLU A 130 -44.89 11.32 -6.85
CA GLU A 130 -44.45 10.96 -5.49
C GLU A 130 -43.03 11.50 -5.24
N CYS A 131 -42.12 11.31 -6.20
CA CYS A 131 -40.74 11.74 -6.11
C CYS A 131 -40.60 13.27 -5.95
N ARG A 132 -41.46 14.06 -6.59
CA ARG A 132 -41.52 15.53 -6.40
C ARG A 132 -41.67 15.95 -4.93
N SER A 133 -42.38 15.14 -4.15
CA SER A 133 -42.65 15.42 -2.73
C SER A 133 -41.74 14.67 -1.76
N SER A 134 -41.24 13.49 -2.16
CA SER A 134 -40.46 12.61 -1.29
C SER A 134 -38.96 12.85 -1.33
N LEU A 135 -38.41 13.28 -2.47
CA LEU A 135 -36.97 13.42 -2.64
C LEU A 135 -36.44 14.57 -1.78
N GLN A 136 -35.57 14.25 -0.84
CA GLN A 136 -34.99 15.20 0.12
C GLN A 136 -33.54 15.53 -0.18
N ARG A 137 -32.76 14.58 -0.73
CA ARG A 137 -31.34 14.76 -1.04
C ARG A 137 -31.03 14.39 -2.48
N LEU A 138 -30.37 15.30 -3.19
CA LEU A 138 -29.92 15.09 -4.56
C LEU A 138 -28.46 15.53 -4.71
N SER A 139 -27.61 14.65 -5.24
CA SER A 139 -26.23 14.97 -5.61
C SER A 139 -26.03 14.71 -7.11
N LEU A 140 -25.62 15.76 -7.83
CA LEU A 140 -25.30 15.74 -9.25
C LEU A 140 -23.85 16.21 -9.50
N SER A 141 -22.99 16.08 -8.48
CA SER A 141 -21.62 16.59 -8.54
C SER A 141 -20.87 16.03 -9.75
N GLY A 142 -20.17 16.90 -10.47
CA GLY A 142 -19.38 16.51 -11.64
C GLY A 142 -20.18 16.22 -12.91
N LEU A 143 -21.51 16.39 -12.91
CA LEU A 143 -22.33 16.27 -14.12
C LEU A 143 -22.42 17.59 -14.89
N ARG A 144 -22.59 17.47 -16.20
CA ARG A 144 -23.10 18.56 -17.03
C ARG A 144 -24.62 18.64 -16.83
N LEU A 145 -25.11 19.80 -16.44
CA LEU A 145 -26.53 20.05 -16.20
C LEU A 145 -27.28 20.25 -17.52
N ASP A 146 -26.66 20.87 -18.52
CA ASP A 146 -27.30 21.23 -19.80
C ASP A 146 -28.63 21.96 -19.59
N TRP A 147 -28.65 22.89 -18.63
CA TRP A 147 -29.86 23.57 -18.18
C TRP A 147 -30.59 24.31 -19.30
N GLU A 148 -29.85 24.89 -20.26
CA GLU A 148 -30.40 25.60 -21.42
C GLU A 148 -31.21 24.68 -22.35
N SER A 149 -30.93 23.38 -22.37
CA SER A 149 -31.65 22.41 -23.21
C SER A 149 -33.10 22.16 -22.74
N LEU A 150 -33.41 22.47 -21.49
CA LEU A 150 -34.78 22.42 -20.94
C LEU A 150 -35.69 23.51 -21.52
N GLU A 151 -35.12 24.55 -22.16
CA GLU A 151 -35.88 25.68 -22.70
C GLU A 151 -36.46 25.44 -24.11
N ALA A 152 -35.99 24.41 -24.84
CA ALA A 152 -36.17 24.35 -26.29
C ALA A 152 -37.44 23.65 -26.81
N ASN A 153 -38.19 22.89 -26.00
CA ASN A 153 -39.28 22.02 -26.50
C ASN A 153 -40.66 22.32 -25.90
N GLY A 154 -41.20 23.53 -26.15
CA GLY A 154 -42.65 23.80 -26.22
C GLY A 154 -43.58 23.30 -25.10
N GLY A 155 -43.07 22.99 -23.90
CA GLY A 155 -43.79 22.37 -22.79
C GLY A 155 -43.54 23.06 -21.45
N VAL A 156 -44.30 22.64 -20.43
CA VAL A 156 -44.20 23.16 -19.05
C VAL A 156 -42.75 23.01 -18.55
N ARG A 157 -42.10 24.12 -18.16
CA ARG A 157 -40.75 24.12 -17.56
C ARG A 157 -40.69 23.15 -16.38
N VAL A 158 -39.87 22.10 -16.50
CA VAL A 158 -39.57 21.17 -15.41
C VAL A 158 -38.18 21.51 -14.87
N GLY A 159 -38.13 22.35 -13.83
CA GLY A 159 -36.91 22.70 -13.13
C GLY A 159 -36.72 21.96 -11.81
N PHE A 160 -35.64 22.26 -11.09
CA PHE A 160 -35.41 21.84 -9.70
C PHE A 160 -36.58 22.25 -8.82
N SER A 161 -37.21 23.40 -9.07
CA SER A 161 -38.43 23.88 -8.40
C SER A 161 -39.60 22.88 -8.42
N SER A 162 -39.59 21.91 -9.33
CA SER A 162 -40.57 20.81 -9.39
C SER A 162 -40.40 19.80 -8.26
N LEU A 163 -39.19 19.66 -7.71
CA LEU A 163 -38.81 18.71 -6.67
C LEU A 163 -38.97 19.35 -5.27
N ARG A 164 -40.21 19.71 -4.94
CA ARG A 164 -40.59 20.49 -3.75
C ARG A 164 -40.16 19.89 -2.40
N GLY A 165 -39.88 18.59 -2.34
CA GLY A 165 -39.37 17.93 -1.14
C GLY A 165 -37.89 18.18 -0.83
N LEU A 166 -37.13 18.75 -1.77
CA LEU A 166 -35.67 18.86 -1.66
C LEU A 166 -35.24 19.76 -0.50
N ARG A 167 -34.30 19.23 0.28
CA ARG A 167 -33.65 19.91 1.41
C ARG A 167 -32.15 20.06 1.22
N THR A 168 -31.51 19.08 0.58
CA THR A 168 -30.07 19.07 0.34
C THR A 168 -29.81 18.88 -1.14
N LEU A 169 -29.03 19.79 -1.71
CA LEU A 169 -28.65 19.76 -3.12
C LEU A 169 -27.14 19.97 -3.25
N ASN A 170 -26.46 19.01 -3.88
CA ASN A 170 -25.04 19.09 -4.20
C ASN A 170 -24.84 19.18 -5.71
N LEU A 171 -24.31 20.33 -6.16
CA LEU A 171 -24.04 20.68 -7.55
C LEU A 171 -22.58 21.06 -7.75
N ALA A 172 -21.69 20.56 -6.90
CA ALA A 172 -20.26 20.83 -7.01
C ALA A 172 -19.70 20.36 -8.38
N ASN A 173 -18.77 21.11 -8.96
CA ASN A 173 -18.13 20.79 -10.24
C ASN A 173 -19.11 20.61 -11.42
N THR A 174 -20.19 21.38 -11.43
CA THR A 174 -21.14 21.42 -12.54
C THR A 174 -21.02 22.74 -13.33
N ASP A 175 -21.64 22.81 -14.50
CA ASP A 175 -21.84 24.03 -15.31
C ASP A 175 -23.03 24.89 -14.82
N LEU A 176 -23.31 24.86 -13.50
CA LEU A 176 -24.37 25.65 -12.88
C LEU A 176 -24.19 27.15 -13.15
N ASN A 177 -25.27 27.78 -13.63
CA ASN A 177 -25.36 29.21 -13.93
C ASN A 177 -26.42 29.91 -13.05
N ASP A 178 -26.47 31.24 -13.13
CA ASP A 178 -27.34 32.06 -12.27
C ASP A 178 -28.84 31.74 -12.49
N ALA A 179 -29.27 31.43 -13.72
CA ALA A 179 -30.66 31.08 -14.02
C ALA A 179 -31.10 29.77 -13.35
N ALA A 180 -30.22 28.77 -13.33
CA ALA A 180 -30.47 27.53 -12.60
C ALA A 180 -30.48 27.76 -11.07
N LEU A 181 -29.59 28.63 -10.57
CA LEU A 181 -29.58 29.01 -9.15
C LEU A 181 -30.87 29.71 -8.72
N GLU A 182 -31.43 30.60 -9.56
CA GLU A 182 -32.73 31.23 -9.32
C GLU A 182 -33.84 30.18 -9.17
N ASP A 183 -33.93 29.20 -10.07
CA ASP A 183 -34.92 28.11 -9.99
C ASP A 183 -34.74 27.28 -8.70
N ILE A 184 -33.50 26.92 -8.35
CA ILE A 184 -33.17 26.18 -7.11
C ILE A 184 -33.61 26.97 -5.87
N CYS A 185 -33.38 28.28 -5.84
CA CYS A 185 -33.71 29.11 -4.69
C CYS A 185 -35.21 29.29 -4.46
N THR A 186 -36.07 28.85 -5.39
CA THR A 186 -37.52 28.79 -5.19
C THR A 186 -38.00 27.56 -4.40
N LEU A 187 -37.11 26.61 -4.11
CA LEU A 187 -37.44 25.40 -3.35
C LEU A 187 -37.87 25.73 -1.91
N PRO A 188 -39.06 25.25 -1.46
CA PRO A 188 -39.67 25.70 -0.20
C PRO A 188 -38.98 25.14 1.05
N HIS A 189 -38.16 24.10 0.92
CA HIS A 189 -37.53 23.40 2.03
C HIS A 189 -36.01 23.30 1.90
N LEU A 190 -35.40 24.09 1.01
CA LEU A 190 -33.96 24.04 0.79
C LEU A 190 -33.21 24.50 2.04
N GLU A 191 -32.42 23.60 2.62
CA GLU A 191 -31.64 23.81 3.84
C GLU A 191 -30.14 23.78 3.58
N SER A 192 -29.67 22.98 2.62
CA SER A 192 -28.24 22.83 2.31
C SER A 192 -28.02 22.87 0.81
N LEU A 193 -27.12 23.75 0.39
CA LEU A 193 -26.76 23.94 -1.01
C LEU A 193 -25.24 23.96 -1.18
N ASP A 194 -24.73 23.14 -2.08
CA ASP A 194 -23.33 23.16 -2.53
C ASP A 194 -23.28 23.57 -4.00
N ILE A 195 -22.64 24.72 -4.26
CA ILE A 195 -22.42 25.34 -5.57
C ILE A 195 -20.92 25.42 -5.92
N SER A 196 -20.10 24.60 -5.27
CA SER A 196 -18.64 24.67 -5.42
C SER A 196 -18.19 24.45 -6.87
N CYS A 197 -17.08 25.08 -7.27
CA CYS A 197 -16.51 24.93 -8.62
C CYS A 197 -17.48 25.25 -9.78
N SER A 198 -18.49 26.10 -9.55
CA SER A 198 -19.48 26.50 -10.56
C SER A 198 -19.16 27.85 -11.20
N ALA A 199 -19.98 28.24 -12.19
CA ALA A 199 -19.91 29.51 -12.91
C ALA A 199 -20.91 30.56 -12.37
N ILE A 200 -21.36 30.41 -11.12
CA ILE A 200 -22.24 31.40 -10.48
C ILE A 200 -21.52 32.74 -10.38
N SER A 201 -22.18 33.78 -10.91
CA SER A 201 -21.69 35.15 -10.87
C SER A 201 -22.32 35.96 -9.76
N ASN A 202 -23.54 35.61 -9.34
CA ASN A 202 -24.35 36.43 -8.44
C ASN A 202 -25.10 35.62 -7.37
N PHE A 203 -25.02 36.07 -6.12
CA PHE A 203 -25.64 35.44 -4.95
C PHE A 203 -27.04 35.97 -4.61
N THR A 204 -27.55 36.97 -5.33
CA THR A 204 -28.83 37.64 -5.03
C THR A 204 -30.00 36.66 -4.98
N ALA A 205 -29.99 35.61 -5.82
CA ALA A 205 -31.01 34.56 -5.83
C ALA A 205 -31.22 33.88 -4.47
N LEU A 206 -30.15 33.74 -3.66
CA LEU A 206 -30.17 33.12 -2.33
C LEU A 206 -31.10 33.87 -1.35
N LEU A 207 -31.40 35.14 -1.60
CA LEU A 207 -32.32 35.92 -0.78
C LEU A 207 -33.74 35.35 -0.81
N THR A 208 -34.11 34.59 -1.84
CA THR A 208 -35.41 33.92 -1.97
C THR A 208 -35.56 32.80 -0.93
N CYS A 209 -34.47 32.10 -0.60
CA CYS A 209 -34.44 31.01 0.36
C CYS A 209 -33.79 31.40 1.72
N LYS A 210 -33.62 32.70 1.99
CA LYS A 210 -32.95 33.22 3.20
C LYS A 210 -33.48 32.69 4.54
N ASN A 211 -34.75 32.31 4.59
CA ASN A 211 -35.41 31.82 5.80
C ASN A 211 -35.23 30.30 6.00
N THR A 212 -34.87 29.56 4.96
CA THR A 212 -34.76 28.08 4.98
C THR A 212 -33.33 27.60 4.84
N LEU A 213 -32.47 28.34 4.12
CA LEU A 213 -31.08 27.97 3.93
C LEU A 213 -30.32 27.99 5.26
N ARG A 214 -29.67 26.87 5.60
CA ARG A 214 -28.88 26.66 6.82
C ARG A 214 -27.41 26.40 6.51
N SER A 215 -27.09 25.85 5.35
CA SER A 215 -25.74 25.52 4.92
C SER A 215 -25.52 25.93 3.48
N LEU A 216 -24.47 26.73 3.24
CA LEU A 216 -24.01 27.10 1.91
C LEU A 216 -22.54 26.72 1.77
N ILE A 217 -22.23 25.92 0.75
CA ILE A 217 -20.86 25.59 0.36
C ILE A 217 -20.61 26.23 -1.01
N ALA A 218 -19.68 27.18 -1.05
CA ALA A 218 -19.32 27.97 -2.21
C ALA A 218 -17.79 27.94 -2.39
N HIS A 219 -17.22 26.74 -2.38
CA HIS A 219 -15.78 26.56 -2.55
C HIS A 219 -15.39 26.82 -4.01
N ARG A 220 -14.37 27.67 -4.23
CA ARG A 220 -13.76 27.92 -5.55
C ARG A 220 -14.79 28.27 -6.65
N LEU A 221 -15.51 29.37 -6.49
CA LEU A 221 -16.39 29.88 -7.55
C LEU A 221 -15.57 30.48 -8.68
N ARG A 222 -15.86 30.08 -9.92
CA ARG A 222 -15.01 30.42 -11.07
C ARG A 222 -15.27 31.81 -11.64
N GLN A 223 -16.45 32.38 -11.42
CA GLN A 223 -16.94 33.58 -12.10
C GLN A 223 -17.70 34.54 -11.18
N LEU A 224 -17.49 34.48 -9.85
CA LEU A 224 -18.19 35.37 -8.93
C LEU A 224 -17.84 36.84 -9.24
N ASP A 225 -18.81 37.58 -9.77
CA ASP A 225 -18.67 38.98 -10.21
C ASP A 225 -19.54 39.87 -9.31
N MET A 226 -19.16 39.95 -8.05
CA MET A 226 -19.82 40.79 -7.06
C MET A 226 -18.78 41.53 -6.24
N SER A 227 -18.98 42.84 -6.07
CA SER A 227 -18.15 43.60 -5.14
C SER A 227 -18.34 43.10 -3.70
N PRO A 228 -17.33 43.27 -2.83
CA PRO A 228 -17.40 42.87 -1.42
C PRO A 228 -18.63 43.44 -0.69
N ALA A 229 -18.99 44.69 -0.97
CA ALA A 229 -20.16 45.33 -0.39
C ALA A 229 -21.48 44.65 -0.81
N GLN A 230 -21.60 44.21 -2.06
CA GLN A 230 -22.79 43.49 -2.54
C GLN A 230 -22.89 42.10 -1.91
N LEU A 231 -21.78 41.36 -1.80
CA LEU A 231 -21.77 40.05 -1.15
C LEU A 231 -22.14 40.14 0.34
N LEU A 232 -21.55 41.09 1.06
CA LEU A 232 -21.89 41.32 2.46
C LEU A 232 -23.34 41.75 2.64
N SER A 233 -23.87 42.53 1.70
CA SER A 233 -25.31 42.85 1.69
C SER A 233 -26.15 41.58 1.60
N VAL A 234 -25.82 40.63 0.72
CA VAL A 234 -26.51 39.33 0.67
C VAL A 234 -26.36 38.58 1.99
N PHE A 235 -25.14 38.40 2.50
CA PHE A 235 -24.89 37.69 3.75
C PHE A 235 -25.61 38.30 4.95
N SER A 236 -25.77 39.63 4.98
CA SER A 236 -26.48 40.32 6.06
C SER A 236 -27.96 39.94 6.15
N HIS A 237 -28.57 39.44 5.07
CA HIS A 237 -29.97 39.01 5.04
C HIS A 237 -30.15 37.49 5.25
N LEU A 238 -29.09 36.69 5.18
CA LEU A 238 -29.14 35.23 5.37
C LEU A 238 -29.11 34.86 6.86
N HIS A 239 -30.06 35.39 7.64
CA HIS A 239 -30.04 35.27 9.11
C HIS A 239 -30.14 33.83 9.63
N ALA A 240 -30.70 32.94 8.83
CA ALA A 240 -30.90 31.54 9.22
C ALA A 240 -29.69 30.64 8.91
N LEU A 241 -28.70 31.16 8.19
CA LEU A 241 -27.51 30.43 7.78
C LEU A 241 -26.63 30.10 9.01
N LYS A 242 -26.26 28.84 9.14
CA LYS A 242 -25.44 28.29 10.22
C LYS A 242 -24.05 27.87 9.75
N HIS A 243 -23.95 27.38 8.52
CA HIS A 243 -22.69 26.93 7.94
C HIS A 243 -22.44 27.69 6.65
N LEU A 244 -21.29 28.37 6.60
CA LEU A 244 -20.80 29.03 5.40
C LEU A 244 -19.41 28.51 5.09
N ASP A 245 -19.25 27.88 3.94
CA ASP A 245 -17.94 27.63 3.35
C ASP A 245 -17.78 28.56 2.15
N PHE A 246 -16.86 29.50 2.29
CA PHE A 246 -16.46 30.47 1.28
C PHE A 246 -14.95 30.33 0.98
N SER A 247 -14.43 29.11 1.13
CA SER A 247 -13.04 28.78 0.86
C SER A 247 -12.68 28.85 -0.63
N ASP A 248 -11.39 28.95 -0.92
CA ASP A 248 -10.86 29.02 -2.29
C ASP A 248 -9.57 28.24 -2.44
N ASP A 249 -9.17 27.92 -3.67
CA ASP A 249 -7.93 27.20 -3.96
C ASP A 249 -6.85 28.04 -4.63
N HIS A 250 -6.91 29.37 -4.48
CA HIS A 250 -6.01 30.38 -5.03
C HIS A 250 -4.56 30.32 -4.50
N LEU A 251 -3.87 29.21 -4.76
CA LEU A 251 -2.44 29.02 -4.50
C LEU A 251 -1.55 29.55 -5.64
N ALA A 252 -2.13 29.88 -6.81
CA ALA A 252 -1.44 30.54 -7.92
C ALA A 252 -1.45 32.07 -7.75
N VAL A 253 -0.43 32.74 -8.28
CA VAL A 253 -0.15 34.18 -8.05
C VAL A 253 -1.05 35.11 -8.89
N ASP A 254 -1.71 34.58 -9.94
CA ASP A 254 -2.26 35.39 -11.05
C ASP A 254 -3.81 35.41 -11.16
N SER A 255 -4.56 35.06 -10.13
CA SER A 255 -6.04 35.09 -10.19
C SER A 255 -6.65 36.30 -9.48
N ASP A 256 -7.68 36.89 -10.10
CA ASP A 256 -8.45 38.08 -9.68
C ASP A 256 -9.27 37.92 -8.37
N GLY A 257 -8.92 36.99 -7.48
CA GLY A 257 -9.63 36.68 -6.22
C GLY A 257 -9.57 37.76 -5.13
N ARG A 258 -9.15 38.99 -5.47
CA ARG A 258 -9.02 40.12 -4.54
C ARG A 258 -10.33 40.45 -3.84
N ASP A 259 -11.44 40.42 -4.58
CA ASP A 259 -12.75 40.75 -4.01
C ASP A 259 -13.24 39.66 -3.04
N GLY A 260 -12.91 38.38 -3.30
CA GLY A 260 -13.20 37.29 -2.37
C GLY A 260 -12.40 37.40 -1.07
N ASP A 261 -11.10 37.71 -1.16
CA ASP A 261 -10.23 37.97 -0.01
C ASP A 261 -10.72 39.17 0.81
N GLU A 262 -11.08 40.27 0.12
CA GLU A 262 -11.64 41.48 0.70
C GLU A 262 -12.96 41.20 1.43
N THR A 263 -13.84 40.40 0.81
CA THR A 263 -15.12 39.98 1.40
C THR A 263 -14.90 39.16 2.66
N ALA A 264 -13.99 38.18 2.63
CA ALA A 264 -13.67 37.36 3.78
C ALA A 264 -13.15 38.22 4.95
N ARG A 265 -12.26 39.18 4.68
CA ARG A 265 -11.75 40.09 5.70
C ARG A 265 -12.82 41.03 6.25
N GLN A 266 -13.62 41.65 5.40
CA GLN A 266 -14.73 42.52 5.84
C GLN A 266 -15.81 41.74 6.61
N LEU A 267 -16.02 40.45 6.29
CA LEU A 267 -16.90 39.57 7.05
C LEU A 267 -16.36 39.32 8.48
N LEU A 268 -15.04 39.16 8.62
CA LEU A 268 -14.39 38.99 9.92
C LEU A 268 -14.39 40.28 10.76
N GLU A 269 -14.15 41.42 10.13
CA GLU A 269 -14.13 42.75 10.76
C GLU A 269 -15.54 43.34 10.99
N GLY A 270 -16.54 42.76 10.34
CA GLY A 270 -17.92 43.25 10.33
C GLY A 270 -18.70 42.99 11.62
N SER A 271 -19.92 43.54 11.66
CA SER A 271 -20.83 43.41 12.80
C SER A 271 -21.25 41.94 13.05
N PRO A 272 -21.39 41.50 14.32
CA PRO A 272 -21.91 40.17 14.65
C PRO A 272 -23.37 39.95 14.23
N GLN A 273 -24.06 41.01 13.78
CA GLN A 273 -25.40 40.93 13.18
C GLN A 273 -25.40 40.30 11.79
N VAL A 274 -24.26 40.29 11.09
CA VAL A 274 -24.09 39.55 9.83
C VAL A 274 -23.93 38.08 10.15
N LEU A 275 -24.82 37.24 9.61
CA LEU A 275 -24.90 35.80 9.89
C LEU A 275 -24.97 35.50 11.42
N PRO A 276 -26.05 35.94 12.11
CA PRO A 276 -26.14 35.89 13.57
C PRO A 276 -26.22 34.47 14.15
N LEU A 277 -26.60 33.47 13.34
CA LEU A 277 -26.70 32.06 13.74
C LEU A 277 -25.52 31.21 13.24
N LEU A 278 -24.44 31.83 12.76
CA LEU A 278 -23.29 31.14 12.21
C LEU A 278 -22.57 30.31 13.29
N VAL A 279 -22.45 29.01 13.04
CA VAL A 279 -21.72 28.05 13.90
C VAL A 279 -20.46 27.50 13.23
N SER A 280 -20.32 27.70 11.92
CA SER A 280 -19.23 27.15 11.12
C SER A 280 -18.90 28.10 9.99
N LEU A 281 -17.66 28.57 9.95
CA LEU A 281 -17.12 29.37 8.86
C LEU A 281 -15.88 28.70 8.28
N ASP A 282 -15.84 28.52 6.97
CA ASP A 282 -14.62 28.12 6.27
C ASP A 282 -14.22 29.21 5.27
N ILE A 283 -13.03 29.75 5.45
CA ILE A 283 -12.40 30.74 4.56
C ILE A 283 -11.00 30.28 4.14
N SER A 284 -10.74 28.97 4.20
CA SER A 284 -9.45 28.41 3.82
C SER A 284 -9.06 28.84 2.40
N GLY A 285 -7.79 29.17 2.20
CA GLY A 285 -7.23 29.69 0.95
C GLY A 285 -7.50 31.18 0.67
N ARG A 286 -8.32 31.86 1.49
CA ARG A 286 -8.46 33.34 1.42
C ARG A 286 -7.25 34.02 2.05
N LYS A 287 -6.63 34.95 1.34
CA LYS A 287 -5.36 35.56 1.77
C LYS A 287 -5.59 36.81 2.62
N ARG A 288 -4.51 37.28 3.28
CA ARG A 288 -4.46 38.55 4.03
C ARG A 288 -5.44 38.64 5.21
N ILE A 289 -5.67 37.51 5.86
CA ILE A 289 -6.50 37.44 7.05
C ILE A 289 -5.69 37.87 8.28
N SER A 290 -6.21 38.80 9.08
CA SER A 290 -5.57 39.31 10.29
C SER A 290 -5.98 38.51 11.53
N GLU A 291 -5.02 38.13 12.37
CA GLU A 291 -5.28 37.47 13.65
C GLU A 291 -6.14 38.32 14.60
N ALA A 292 -6.00 39.65 14.55
CA ALA A 292 -6.81 40.55 15.36
C ALA A 292 -8.29 40.52 14.96
N ALA A 293 -8.56 40.43 13.66
CA ALA A 293 -9.93 40.28 13.14
C ALA A 293 -10.51 38.92 13.53
N LEU A 294 -9.73 37.84 13.40
CA LEU A 294 -10.15 36.49 13.81
C LEU A 294 -10.51 36.42 15.30
N ARG A 295 -9.66 37.00 16.17
CA ARG A 295 -9.91 37.02 17.62
C ARG A 295 -11.22 37.74 17.94
N THR A 296 -11.41 38.94 17.37
CA THR A 296 -12.64 39.73 17.55
C THR A 296 -13.88 38.98 17.02
N PHE A 297 -13.75 38.32 15.87
CA PHE A 297 -14.82 37.54 15.26
C PHE A 297 -15.25 36.34 16.12
N VAL A 298 -14.29 35.60 16.68
CA VAL A 298 -14.55 34.45 17.54
C VAL A 298 -15.12 34.89 18.89
N GLU A 299 -14.54 35.91 19.52
CA GLU A 299 -14.99 36.44 20.83
C GLU A 299 -16.42 36.99 20.76
N SER A 300 -16.80 37.58 19.63
CA SER A 300 -18.17 38.08 19.41
C SER A 300 -19.19 36.98 19.09
N ARG A 301 -18.76 35.72 18.89
CA ARG A 301 -19.60 34.59 18.48
C ARG A 301 -19.33 33.33 19.33
N SER A 302 -19.93 33.28 20.52
CA SER A 302 -19.80 32.14 21.45
C SER A 302 -20.38 30.82 20.91
N GLY A 303 -21.24 30.86 19.89
CA GLY A 303 -21.83 29.67 19.25
C GLY A 303 -20.98 29.08 18.12
N LEU A 304 -19.82 29.66 17.80
CA LEU A 304 -18.95 29.17 16.73
C LEU A 304 -18.24 27.88 17.18
N VAL A 305 -18.44 26.81 16.41
CA VAL A 305 -17.87 25.47 16.68
C VAL A 305 -16.78 25.10 15.67
N PHE A 306 -16.79 25.71 14.49
CA PHE A 306 -15.80 25.44 13.45
C PHE A 306 -15.29 26.71 12.76
N LEU A 307 -13.97 26.77 12.53
CA LEU A 307 -13.32 27.81 11.76
C LEU A 307 -12.23 27.23 10.84
N GLY A 308 -12.39 27.40 9.53
CA GLY A 308 -11.44 26.92 8.53
C GLY A 308 -10.48 28.00 8.04
N LEU A 309 -9.18 27.82 8.28
CA LEU A 309 -8.11 28.81 8.08
C LEU A 309 -6.89 28.25 7.31
N LEU A 310 -6.96 27.04 6.75
CA LEU A 310 -5.83 26.47 6.02
C LEU A 310 -5.43 27.37 4.85
N ALA A 311 -4.14 27.60 4.61
CA ALA A 311 -3.64 28.43 3.52
C ALA A 311 -4.12 29.89 3.54
N THR A 312 -4.49 30.43 4.71
CA THR A 312 -4.85 31.85 4.86
C THR A 312 -3.67 32.75 5.24
N GLY A 313 -2.57 32.15 5.71
CA GLY A 313 -1.42 32.85 6.28
C GLY A 313 -1.60 33.30 7.73
N ALA A 314 -2.76 33.02 8.35
CA ALA A 314 -3.03 33.37 9.75
C ALA A 314 -2.57 32.24 10.69
N VAL A 315 -1.75 32.57 11.68
CA VAL A 315 -1.29 31.63 12.71
C VAL A 315 -2.20 31.78 13.93
N PHE A 316 -3.44 31.32 13.80
CA PHE A 316 -4.43 31.44 14.86
C PHE A 316 -4.46 30.18 15.74
N VAL A 317 -4.02 30.30 16.99
CA VAL A 317 -4.18 29.26 18.01
C VAL A 317 -5.20 29.74 19.05
N HIS A 318 -6.19 28.91 19.34
CA HIS A 318 -7.23 29.23 20.31
C HIS A 318 -7.36 28.13 21.37
N PHE A 319 -7.51 28.55 22.63
CA PHE A 319 -7.48 27.64 23.78
C PHE A 319 -8.87 27.24 24.29
N LEU A 320 -9.96 27.67 23.64
CA LEU A 320 -11.31 27.24 24.01
C LEU A 320 -11.62 25.86 23.43
N ASN A 321 -11.87 24.89 24.30
CA ASN A 321 -12.14 23.48 23.96
C ASN A 321 -13.34 23.21 23.02
N VAL A 322 -14.14 24.23 22.68
CA VAL A 322 -15.37 24.07 21.88
C VAL A 322 -15.13 24.38 20.39
N LEU A 323 -14.11 25.17 20.06
CA LEU A 323 -13.84 25.58 18.68
C LEU A 323 -12.82 24.64 18.01
N THR A 324 -13.26 24.00 16.93
CA THR A 324 -12.38 23.21 16.06
C THR A 324 -11.84 24.09 14.93
N VAL A 325 -10.52 24.10 14.74
CA VAL A 325 -9.86 24.92 13.72
C VAL A 325 -9.09 24.04 12.74
N THR A 326 -9.26 24.26 11.43
CA THR A 326 -8.30 23.78 10.42
C THR A 326 -7.36 24.91 10.06
N GLY A 327 -6.09 24.61 9.84
CA GLY A 327 -5.07 25.64 9.70
C GLY A 327 -3.67 25.05 9.65
N GLU A 328 -2.69 25.94 9.72
CA GLU A 328 -1.26 25.64 9.59
C GLU A 328 -0.46 25.99 10.86
N ALA A 329 -1.14 26.34 11.95
CA ALA A 329 -0.49 26.79 13.18
C ALA A 329 0.10 25.65 14.02
N ASP A 330 -0.53 24.47 14.02
CA ASP A 330 -0.07 23.30 14.78
C ASP A 330 -0.51 21.97 14.14
N GLY A 331 0.01 20.86 14.68
CA GLY A 331 -0.29 19.52 14.17
C GLY A 331 -1.76 19.10 14.30
N ASN A 332 -2.51 19.58 15.30
CA ASN A 332 -3.93 19.24 15.44
C ASN A 332 -4.75 19.90 14.34
N GLN A 333 -4.46 21.16 14.02
CA GLN A 333 -5.11 21.88 12.92
C GLN A 333 -4.83 21.26 11.57
N VAL A 334 -3.58 20.85 11.33
CA VAL A 334 -3.17 20.16 10.10
C VAL A 334 -3.86 18.79 9.99
N CYS A 335 -3.92 18.02 11.07
CA CYS A 335 -4.63 16.73 11.08
C CYS A 335 -6.13 16.92 10.84
N GLU A 336 -6.74 17.94 11.43
CA GLU A 336 -8.15 18.26 11.19
C GLU A 336 -8.40 18.69 9.73
N ALA A 337 -7.45 19.40 9.12
CA ALA A 337 -7.52 19.76 7.71
C ALA A 337 -7.49 18.52 6.81
N LEU A 338 -6.60 17.56 7.09
CA LEU A 338 -6.54 16.28 6.36
C LEU A 338 -7.85 15.48 6.50
N ARG A 339 -8.51 15.53 7.66
CA ARG A 339 -9.82 14.87 7.87
C ARG A 339 -10.93 15.53 7.07
N ARG A 340 -11.04 16.86 7.13
CA ARG A 340 -12.18 17.59 6.56
C ARG A 340 -12.08 17.80 5.05
N TYR A 341 -10.87 18.01 4.54
CA TYR A 341 -10.66 18.37 3.14
C TYR A 341 -10.27 17.18 2.27
N ARG A 342 -10.66 15.96 2.67
CA ARG A 342 -10.33 14.70 2.00
C ARG A 342 -10.50 14.71 0.48
N ASP A 343 -11.52 15.39 -0.03
CA ASP A 343 -11.83 15.44 -1.47
C ASP A 343 -11.23 16.67 -2.19
N ARG A 344 -10.52 17.56 -1.48
CA ARG A 344 -9.93 18.80 -2.01
C ARG A 344 -8.42 18.66 -2.14
N GLU A 345 -7.96 18.24 -3.31
CA GLU A 345 -6.55 17.95 -3.60
C GLU A 345 -5.61 19.08 -3.15
N CYS A 346 -5.99 20.34 -3.43
CA CYS A 346 -5.20 21.52 -3.09
C CYS A 346 -4.93 21.63 -1.58
N PHE A 347 -5.96 21.40 -0.76
CA PHE A 347 -5.86 21.48 0.70
C PHE A 347 -5.17 20.27 1.28
N ILE A 348 -5.39 19.07 0.74
CA ILE A 348 -4.61 17.88 1.13
C ILE A 348 -3.12 18.10 0.86
N ARG A 349 -2.77 18.62 -0.32
CA ARG A 349 -1.37 18.96 -0.66
C ARG A 349 -0.76 19.98 0.31
N VAL A 350 -1.48 21.05 0.64
CA VAL A 350 -0.98 22.07 1.58
C VAL A 350 -0.83 21.49 2.98
N ALA A 351 -1.86 20.81 3.49
CA ALA A 351 -1.82 20.20 4.82
C ALA A 351 -0.69 19.17 4.94
N LEU A 352 -0.47 18.32 3.93
CA LEU A 352 0.67 17.39 3.90
C LEU A 352 2.02 18.12 3.89
N THR A 353 2.14 19.26 3.21
CA THR A 353 3.38 20.06 3.22
C THR A 353 3.70 20.56 4.62
N HIS A 354 2.71 21.07 5.35
CA HIS A 354 2.90 21.47 6.75
C HIS A 354 3.17 20.26 7.65
N LEU A 355 2.47 19.14 7.43
CA LEU A 355 2.69 17.92 8.19
C LEU A 355 4.10 17.37 8.00
N TYR A 356 4.65 17.45 6.78
CA TYR A 356 6.03 17.07 6.52
C TYR A 356 6.98 17.83 7.43
N SER A 357 6.87 19.17 7.50
CA SER A 357 7.71 19.98 8.40
C SER A 357 7.56 19.61 9.89
N LEU A 358 6.37 19.16 10.31
CA LEU A 358 6.10 18.73 11.69
C LEU A 358 6.60 17.32 12.01
N THR A 359 6.91 16.50 11.01
CA THR A 359 7.28 15.09 11.18
C THR A 359 8.75 14.80 11.01
N ILE A 360 9.56 15.73 10.48
CA ILE A 360 11.01 15.52 10.23
C ILE A 360 11.75 15.02 11.48
N ASP A 361 11.50 15.63 12.64
CA ASP A 361 12.20 15.33 13.90
C ASP A 361 11.32 14.55 14.90
N THR A 362 10.35 13.77 14.41
CA THR A 362 9.44 13.03 15.30
C THR A 362 10.10 11.78 15.87
N ASP A 363 9.98 11.61 17.20
CA ASP A 363 10.52 10.48 17.96
C ASP A 363 9.42 9.57 18.55
N LYS A 364 8.15 9.95 18.36
CA LYS A 364 6.99 9.24 18.92
C LYS A 364 6.15 8.60 17.82
N PRO A 365 5.65 7.36 18.02
CA PRO A 365 4.75 6.73 17.07
C PRO A 365 3.41 7.49 17.02
N GLN A 366 2.98 7.83 15.80
CA GLN A 366 1.75 8.59 15.54
C GLN A 366 0.84 7.82 14.56
N PRO A 367 0.15 6.76 15.01
CA PRO A 367 -0.67 5.91 14.13
C PRO A 367 -1.83 6.69 13.49
N ASP A 368 -2.47 7.60 14.24
CA ASP A 368 -3.58 8.41 13.73
C ASP A 368 -3.13 9.33 12.59
N VAL A 369 -1.93 9.91 12.70
CA VAL A 369 -1.36 10.77 11.66
C VAL A 369 -1.01 9.98 10.42
N LEU A 370 -0.38 8.81 10.57
CA LEU A 370 -0.09 7.92 9.44
C LEU A 370 -1.39 7.48 8.73
N LYS A 371 -2.45 7.17 9.48
CA LYS A 371 -3.79 6.85 8.92
C LYS A 371 -4.34 8.00 8.07
N LEU A 372 -4.16 9.25 8.50
CA LEU A 372 -4.56 10.44 7.72
C LEU A 372 -3.73 10.62 6.45
N VAL A 373 -2.41 10.42 6.51
CA VAL A 373 -1.53 10.50 5.33
C VAL A 373 -1.95 9.47 4.28
N VAL A 374 -2.12 8.20 4.69
CA VAL A 374 -2.55 7.12 3.79
C VAL A 374 -3.94 7.40 3.21
N SER A 375 -4.88 7.89 4.02
CA SER A 375 -6.21 8.30 3.55
C SER A 375 -6.13 9.43 2.51
N GLY A 376 -5.24 10.40 2.68
CA GLY A 376 -4.99 11.46 1.71
C GLY A 376 -4.50 10.92 0.37
N MET A 377 -3.55 9.97 0.38
CA MET A 377 -3.07 9.28 -0.82
C MET A 377 -4.18 8.51 -1.53
N GLN A 378 -5.00 7.77 -0.78
CA GLN A 378 -6.11 6.98 -1.33
C GLN A 378 -7.21 7.85 -1.97
N SER A 379 -7.39 9.07 -1.48
CA SER A 379 -8.41 10.00 -2.00
C SER A 379 -7.97 10.70 -3.28
N HIS A 380 -6.65 10.76 -3.53
CA HIS A 380 -6.06 11.41 -4.70
C HIS A 380 -5.03 10.53 -5.42
N PRO A 381 -5.41 9.33 -5.90
CA PRO A 381 -4.47 8.32 -6.42
C PRO A 381 -3.73 8.75 -7.70
N THR A 382 -4.20 9.80 -8.38
CA THR A 382 -3.60 10.34 -9.60
C THR A 382 -2.80 11.61 -9.38
N SER A 383 -2.82 12.20 -8.18
CA SER A 383 -2.11 13.45 -7.90
C SER A 383 -0.65 13.18 -7.54
N LEU A 384 0.25 13.47 -8.47
CA LEU A 384 1.69 13.42 -8.22
C LEU A 384 2.10 14.28 -7.02
N HIS A 385 1.53 15.49 -6.91
CA HIS A 385 1.89 16.44 -5.85
C HIS A 385 1.52 15.92 -4.45
N VAL A 386 0.33 15.29 -4.31
CA VAL A 386 -0.07 14.67 -3.05
C VAL A 386 0.88 13.52 -2.71
N HIS A 387 1.12 12.61 -3.65
CA HIS A 387 1.98 11.45 -3.41
C HIS A 387 3.45 11.82 -3.13
N LEU A 388 3.96 12.88 -3.76
CA LEU A 388 5.32 13.38 -3.52
C LEU A 388 5.55 13.75 -2.05
N VAL A 389 4.62 14.50 -1.46
CA VAL A 389 4.73 14.95 -0.07
C VAL A 389 4.28 13.88 0.92
N ALA A 390 3.22 13.13 0.60
CA ALA A 390 2.71 12.06 1.45
C ALA A 390 3.75 10.95 1.67
N THR A 391 4.46 10.53 0.62
CA THR A 391 5.51 9.50 0.74
C THR A 391 6.67 9.96 1.63
N ALA A 392 7.01 11.25 1.63
CA ALA A 392 8.00 11.81 2.54
C ALA A 392 7.50 11.78 4.00
N CYS A 393 6.22 12.13 4.23
CA CYS A 393 5.59 12.01 5.56
C CYS A 393 5.58 10.56 6.04
N VAL A 394 5.25 9.60 5.16
CA VAL A 394 5.26 8.17 5.48
C VAL A 394 6.66 7.77 5.94
N PHE A 395 7.70 8.09 5.17
CA PHE A 395 9.08 7.79 5.57
C PHE A 395 9.43 8.33 6.96
N ASN A 396 9.13 9.61 7.23
CA ASN A 396 9.38 10.22 8.54
C ASN A 396 8.64 9.50 9.68
N LEU A 397 7.41 9.03 9.42
CA LEU A 397 6.54 8.37 10.40
C LEU A 397 6.82 6.86 10.56
N THR A 398 7.62 6.25 9.67
CA THR A 398 7.89 4.81 9.65
C THR A 398 9.38 4.48 9.65
N THR A 399 10.21 5.30 10.30
CA THR A 399 11.59 4.92 10.62
C THR A 399 11.61 3.66 11.49
N GLN A 400 12.74 2.93 11.53
CA GLN A 400 12.83 1.60 12.17
C GLN A 400 12.18 1.53 13.57
N ASP A 401 12.58 2.40 14.49
CA ASP A 401 12.09 2.40 15.87
C ASP A 401 10.59 2.77 15.96
N LEU A 402 10.12 3.65 15.06
CA LEU A 402 8.71 4.04 14.99
C LEU A 402 7.85 2.91 14.42
N ALA A 403 8.33 2.25 13.35
CA ALA A 403 7.62 1.15 12.69
C ALA A 403 7.39 -0.02 13.66
N GLU A 404 8.37 -0.36 14.50
CA GLU A 404 8.23 -1.41 15.52
C GLU A 404 7.11 -1.13 16.54
N ALA A 405 6.80 0.15 16.78
CA ALA A 405 5.75 0.59 17.69
C ALA A 405 4.39 0.84 17.00
N MET A 406 4.29 0.67 15.69
CA MET A 406 3.06 0.90 14.91
C MET A 406 2.19 -0.36 14.81
N PRO A 407 0.86 -0.23 14.67
CA PRO A 407 -0.01 -1.36 14.38
C PRO A 407 0.36 -2.03 13.04
N ILE A 408 0.55 -3.35 13.06
CA ILE A 408 0.98 -4.13 11.87
C ILE A 408 -0.01 -3.98 10.71
N SER A 409 -1.32 -3.93 10.97
CA SER A 409 -2.34 -3.72 9.94
C SER A 409 -2.22 -2.36 9.25
N LEU A 410 -1.86 -1.32 9.99
CA LEU A 410 -1.63 0.03 9.45
C LEU A 410 -0.35 0.05 8.59
N LEU A 411 0.73 -0.58 9.04
CA LEU A 411 1.96 -0.71 8.25
C LEU A 411 1.70 -1.49 6.96
N SER A 412 0.93 -2.59 7.02
CA SER A 412 0.54 -3.39 5.85
C SER A 412 -0.18 -2.52 4.82
N SER A 413 -1.23 -1.78 5.24
CA SER A 413 -1.96 -0.86 4.36
C SER A 413 -1.06 0.26 3.82
N THR A 414 -0.12 0.76 4.62
CA THR A 414 0.82 1.81 4.23
C THR A 414 1.76 1.30 3.14
N VAL A 415 2.36 0.13 3.32
CA VAL A 415 3.25 -0.49 2.34
C VAL A 415 2.50 -0.78 1.04
N THR A 416 1.28 -1.32 1.10
CA THR A 416 0.44 -1.52 -0.10
C THR A 416 0.23 -0.20 -0.86
N GLN A 417 -0.01 0.90 -0.14
CA GLN A 417 -0.16 2.22 -0.74
C GLN A 417 1.15 2.75 -1.35
N LEU A 418 2.30 2.49 -0.73
CA LEU A 418 3.63 2.83 -1.29
C LEU A 418 3.90 2.06 -2.58
N LEU A 419 3.62 0.75 -2.62
CA LEU A 419 3.78 -0.07 -3.84
C LEU A 419 2.87 0.42 -4.98
N HIS A 420 1.62 0.77 -4.67
CA HIS A 420 0.73 1.40 -5.65
C HIS A 420 1.30 2.72 -6.18
N THR A 421 1.88 3.53 -5.29
CA THR A 421 2.51 4.80 -5.64
C THR A 421 3.73 4.60 -6.56
N MET A 422 4.60 3.64 -6.23
CA MET A 422 5.76 3.29 -7.06
C MET A 422 5.34 2.87 -8.46
N LYS A 423 4.30 2.02 -8.58
CA LYS A 423 3.74 1.57 -9.86
C LYS A 423 3.09 2.70 -10.66
N LYS A 424 2.44 3.66 -9.99
CA LYS A 424 1.74 4.77 -10.65
C LYS A 424 2.70 5.83 -11.17
N PHE A 425 3.80 6.06 -10.46
CA PHE A 425 4.76 7.14 -10.74
C PHE A 425 6.20 6.61 -10.95
N PRO A 426 6.43 5.66 -11.88
CA PRO A 426 7.72 4.97 -12.03
C PRO A 426 8.88 5.93 -12.39
N ASN A 427 8.58 6.97 -13.19
CA ASN A 427 9.59 7.91 -13.69
C ASN A 427 9.87 9.09 -12.75
N HIS A 428 9.22 9.14 -11.59
CA HIS A 428 9.37 10.26 -10.64
C HIS A 428 10.37 9.92 -9.53
N GLN A 429 11.64 10.29 -9.76
CA GLN A 429 12.77 9.94 -8.90
C GLN A 429 12.56 10.23 -7.41
N GLN A 430 12.03 11.40 -7.05
CA GLN A 430 11.84 11.75 -5.63
C GLN A 430 10.74 10.89 -4.96
N VAL A 431 9.69 10.52 -5.69
CA VAL A 431 8.65 9.62 -5.20
C VAL A 431 9.24 8.23 -4.96
N GLN A 432 9.99 7.71 -5.94
CA GLN A 432 10.67 6.42 -5.82
C GLN A 432 11.64 6.40 -4.64
N LYS A 433 12.45 7.46 -4.49
CA LYS A 433 13.35 7.65 -3.34
C LYS A 433 12.61 7.58 -2.00
N ASN A 434 11.53 8.32 -1.84
CA ASN A 434 10.75 8.33 -0.59
C ASN A 434 10.16 6.95 -0.28
N CYS A 435 9.62 6.26 -1.30
CA CYS A 435 9.10 4.90 -1.14
C CYS A 435 10.20 3.90 -0.74
N LEU A 436 11.36 3.94 -1.40
CA LEU A 436 12.50 3.09 -1.05
C LEU A 436 13.01 3.36 0.36
N LEU A 437 13.08 4.64 0.76
CA LEU A 437 13.46 5.05 2.13
C LEU A 437 12.51 4.45 3.17
N ALA A 438 11.21 4.48 2.94
CA ALA A 438 10.22 3.86 3.83
C ALA A 438 10.33 2.33 3.84
N LEU A 439 10.57 1.70 2.69
CA LEU A 439 10.75 0.24 2.57
C LEU A 439 12.05 -0.27 3.19
N CYS A 440 13.08 0.57 3.36
CA CYS A 440 14.36 0.18 3.96
C CYS A 440 14.30 -0.15 5.46
N SER A 441 13.13 -0.09 6.10
CA SER A 441 12.99 -0.59 7.47
C SER A 441 13.04 -2.13 7.50
N ASP A 442 14.02 -2.66 8.23
CA ASP A 442 14.17 -4.10 8.46
C ASP A 442 12.91 -4.70 9.10
N TYR A 443 12.27 -3.98 10.04
CA TYR A 443 11.03 -4.45 10.67
C TYR A 443 9.92 -4.59 9.63
N ILE A 444 9.76 -3.60 8.74
CA ILE A 444 8.77 -3.66 7.67
C ILE A 444 9.03 -4.86 6.75
N LEU A 445 10.25 -5.02 6.24
CA LEU A 445 10.57 -6.09 5.30
C LEU A 445 10.43 -7.49 5.90
N GLN A 446 10.71 -7.66 7.20
CA GLN A 446 10.73 -8.96 7.85
C GLN A 446 9.39 -9.34 8.49
N GLU A 447 8.74 -8.42 9.22
CA GLU A 447 7.62 -8.72 10.10
C GLU A 447 6.25 -8.32 9.51
N VAL A 448 6.22 -7.31 8.63
CA VAL A 448 4.94 -6.79 8.11
C VAL A 448 4.44 -7.68 6.95
N PRO A 449 3.15 -8.08 6.95
CA PRO A 449 2.55 -8.79 5.82
C PRO A 449 2.23 -7.81 4.69
N PHE A 450 2.83 -8.01 3.53
CA PHE A 450 2.54 -7.29 2.27
C PHE A 450 3.02 -8.14 1.08
N ASP A 451 2.68 -7.71 -0.13
CA ASP A 451 3.09 -8.36 -1.38
C ASP A 451 4.60 -8.16 -1.64
N LYS A 452 5.41 -9.10 -1.13
CA LYS A 452 6.88 -9.08 -1.24
C LYS A 452 7.34 -9.32 -2.68
N TYR A 453 6.60 -10.11 -3.45
CA TYR A 453 6.89 -10.36 -4.85
C TYR A 453 6.73 -9.08 -5.69
N LEU A 454 5.61 -8.36 -5.53
CA LEU A 454 5.40 -7.07 -6.20
C LEU A 454 6.47 -6.04 -5.79
N ALA A 455 6.83 -6.00 -4.51
CA ALA A 455 7.90 -5.12 -4.03
C ALA A 455 9.25 -5.46 -4.69
N ALA A 456 9.61 -6.74 -4.79
CA ALA A 456 10.84 -7.18 -5.42
C ALA A 456 10.90 -6.78 -6.91
N MET A 457 9.80 -6.99 -7.65
CA MET A 457 9.68 -6.57 -9.05
C MET A 457 9.86 -5.06 -9.22
N LEU A 458 9.16 -4.25 -8.43
CA LEU A 458 9.24 -2.79 -8.52
C LEU A 458 10.64 -2.25 -8.17
N VAL A 459 11.34 -2.88 -7.23
CA VAL A 459 12.70 -2.49 -6.82
C VAL A 459 13.72 -2.84 -7.90
N ILE A 460 13.59 -4.00 -8.54
CA ILE A 460 14.45 -4.37 -9.69
C ILE A 460 14.19 -3.45 -10.88
N ASP A 461 12.93 -3.21 -11.26
CA ASP A 461 12.57 -2.32 -12.37
C ASP A 461 13.18 -0.92 -12.16
N TRP A 462 13.18 -0.44 -10.90
CA TRP A 462 13.81 0.81 -10.52
C TRP A 462 15.33 0.78 -10.69
N LEU A 463 16.02 -0.28 -10.21
CA LEU A 463 17.47 -0.46 -10.33
C LEU A 463 17.96 -0.44 -11.77
N SER A 464 17.15 -0.97 -12.68
CA SER A 464 17.47 -1.06 -14.10
C SER A 464 17.38 0.25 -14.86
N SER A 465 16.72 1.26 -14.28
CA SER A 465 16.41 2.53 -14.95
C SER A 465 17.14 3.74 -14.35
N HIS A 466 17.97 3.54 -13.30
CA HIS A 466 18.54 4.63 -12.51
C HIS A 466 19.99 4.35 -12.08
N GLU A 467 20.80 5.42 -12.01
CA GLU A 467 22.25 5.34 -11.70
C GLU A 467 22.64 5.99 -10.36
N ASP A 468 21.68 6.41 -9.51
CA ASP A 468 21.98 7.05 -8.23
C ASP A 468 22.65 6.04 -7.25
N PRO A 469 23.91 6.27 -6.81
CA PRO A 469 24.62 5.29 -5.98
C PRO A 469 24.01 5.06 -4.59
N THR A 470 23.39 6.09 -4.00
CA THR A 470 22.80 6.00 -2.66
C THR A 470 21.53 5.17 -2.70
N LEU A 471 20.69 5.44 -3.69
CA LEU A 471 19.45 4.70 -3.92
C LEU A 471 19.72 3.29 -4.45
N GLN A 472 20.76 3.08 -5.25
CA GLN A 472 21.23 1.75 -5.64
C GLN A 472 21.58 0.93 -4.40
N ARG A 473 22.37 1.46 -3.46
CA ARG A 473 22.68 0.78 -2.20
C ARG A 473 21.41 0.37 -1.44
N MET A 474 20.44 1.26 -1.35
CA MET A 474 19.18 1.00 -0.67
C MET A 474 18.33 -0.06 -1.37
N ALA A 475 18.17 0.04 -2.68
CA ALA A 475 17.41 -0.91 -3.47
C ALA A 475 18.03 -2.32 -3.43
N VAL A 476 19.37 -2.42 -3.52
CA VAL A 476 20.08 -3.69 -3.38
C VAL A 476 19.97 -4.25 -1.95
N ALA A 477 19.93 -3.40 -0.91
CA ALA A 477 19.68 -3.86 0.45
C ALA A 477 18.25 -4.43 0.60
N VAL A 478 17.24 -3.71 0.08
CA VAL A 478 15.84 -4.15 0.10
C VAL A 478 15.67 -5.48 -0.65
N ILE A 479 16.23 -5.60 -1.86
CA ILE A 479 16.08 -6.84 -2.65
C ILE A 479 16.78 -8.03 -1.97
N SER A 480 17.92 -7.82 -1.31
CA SER A 480 18.64 -8.88 -0.59
C SER A 480 17.80 -9.53 0.52
N ILE A 481 16.92 -8.76 1.15
CA ILE A 481 15.99 -9.23 2.19
C ILE A 481 14.73 -9.83 1.55
N LEU A 482 14.15 -9.16 0.54
CA LEU A 482 12.92 -9.62 -0.11
C LEU A 482 13.09 -11.01 -0.72
N VAL A 483 14.17 -11.24 -1.46
CA VAL A 483 14.47 -12.53 -2.12
C VAL A 483 14.55 -13.67 -1.10
N ALA A 484 15.15 -13.43 0.07
CA ALA A 484 15.21 -14.42 1.15
C ALA A 484 13.83 -14.78 1.73
N LYS A 485 12.81 -13.95 1.51
CA LYS A 485 11.46 -14.10 2.08
C LYS A 485 10.39 -14.50 1.06
N LEU A 486 10.74 -14.64 -0.23
CA LEU A 486 9.83 -15.14 -1.24
C LEU A 486 9.54 -16.64 -1.03
N SER A 487 8.30 -17.04 -1.34
CA SER A 487 7.94 -18.45 -1.47
C SER A 487 8.65 -19.10 -2.65
N THR A 488 8.77 -20.42 -2.67
CA THR A 488 9.42 -21.16 -3.76
C THR A 488 8.75 -20.88 -5.12
N GLU A 489 7.42 -20.74 -5.18
CA GLU A 489 6.70 -20.42 -6.41
C GLU A 489 6.97 -19.01 -6.92
N GLU A 490 6.92 -18.01 -6.02
CA GLU A 490 7.25 -16.62 -6.35
C GLU A 490 8.70 -16.50 -6.79
N MET A 491 9.60 -17.19 -6.09
CA MET A 491 11.02 -17.23 -6.37
C MET A 491 11.31 -17.82 -7.76
N ALA A 492 10.66 -18.92 -8.10
CA ALA A 492 10.76 -19.56 -9.39
C ALA A 492 10.19 -18.71 -10.53
N GLN A 493 9.21 -17.85 -10.26
CA GLN A 493 8.72 -16.91 -11.25
C GLN A 493 9.66 -15.70 -11.38
N PHE A 494 10.17 -15.20 -10.26
CA PHE A 494 11.08 -14.05 -10.18
C PHE A 494 12.40 -14.33 -10.90
N SER A 495 13.02 -15.50 -10.65
CA SER A 495 14.33 -15.85 -11.18
C SER A 495 14.35 -16.23 -12.68
N LYS A 496 13.18 -16.32 -13.34
CA LYS A 496 13.09 -16.59 -14.79
C LYS A 496 13.61 -15.44 -15.63
N ASP A 497 13.51 -14.22 -15.12
CA ASP A 497 13.99 -13.05 -15.84
C ASP A 497 15.51 -12.94 -15.68
N ILE A 498 16.23 -13.30 -16.74
CA ILE A 498 17.69 -13.24 -16.81
C ILE A 498 18.22 -11.82 -16.58
N PHE A 499 17.41 -10.79 -16.81
CA PHE A 499 17.80 -9.42 -16.60
C PHE A 499 18.09 -9.10 -15.13
N ILE A 500 17.39 -9.74 -14.19
CA ILE A 500 17.64 -9.60 -12.76
C ILE A 500 19.06 -10.04 -12.42
N MET A 501 19.47 -11.19 -12.95
CA MET A 501 20.83 -11.72 -12.77
C MET A 501 21.87 -10.77 -13.35
N LYS A 502 21.68 -10.32 -14.60
CA LYS A 502 22.59 -9.36 -15.25
C LYS A 502 22.74 -8.08 -14.44
N GLN A 503 21.64 -7.54 -13.92
CA GLN A 503 21.66 -6.30 -13.16
C GLN A 503 22.45 -6.45 -11.85
N LEU A 504 22.22 -7.52 -11.09
CA LEU A 504 22.94 -7.77 -9.84
C LEU A 504 24.42 -8.06 -10.07
N LEU A 505 24.76 -8.83 -11.11
CA LEU A 505 26.16 -9.10 -11.49
C LEU A 505 26.89 -7.84 -11.94
N ALA A 506 26.24 -6.96 -12.72
CA ALA A 506 26.81 -5.67 -13.10
C ALA A 506 27.15 -4.80 -11.88
N ILE A 507 26.32 -4.83 -10.84
CA ILE A 507 26.59 -4.14 -9.57
C ILE A 507 27.78 -4.78 -8.83
N VAL A 508 27.85 -6.12 -8.79
CA VAL A 508 29.00 -6.82 -8.20
C VAL A 508 30.28 -6.43 -8.93
N GLN A 509 30.31 -6.48 -10.26
CA GLN A 509 31.46 -6.09 -11.07
C GLN A 509 31.85 -4.64 -10.81
N GLN A 510 30.89 -3.70 -10.88
CA GLN A 510 31.12 -2.28 -10.63
C GLN A 510 31.76 -2.03 -9.26
N LYS A 511 31.28 -2.70 -8.20
CA LYS A 511 31.77 -2.49 -6.83
C LYS A 511 33.06 -3.26 -6.55
N ALA A 512 33.23 -4.45 -7.11
CA ALA A 512 34.42 -5.27 -6.96
C ALA A 512 35.65 -4.57 -7.57
N MET A 513 35.51 -3.97 -8.76
CA MET A 513 36.59 -3.21 -9.44
C MET A 513 37.15 -2.04 -8.63
N VAL A 514 36.42 -1.54 -7.64
CA VAL A 514 36.90 -0.47 -6.73
C VAL A 514 37.97 -1.01 -5.76
N GLY A 515 37.95 -2.32 -5.46
CA GLY A 515 38.90 -2.96 -4.56
C GLY A 515 38.72 -2.59 -3.07
N VAL A 516 37.56 -2.07 -2.69
CA VAL A 516 37.25 -1.70 -1.30
C VAL A 516 35.96 -2.36 -0.87
N VAL A 517 35.96 -2.94 0.33
CA VAL A 517 34.80 -3.59 0.93
C VAL A 517 33.64 -2.59 1.06
N ASP A 518 32.61 -2.77 0.23
CA ASP A 518 31.41 -1.94 0.19
C ASP A 518 30.18 -2.69 0.69
N SER A 519 29.27 -1.96 1.33
CA SER A 519 27.98 -2.51 1.78
C SER A 519 27.10 -2.94 0.60
N THR A 520 27.10 -2.19 -0.52
CA THR A 520 26.34 -2.56 -1.72
C THR A 520 26.84 -3.86 -2.31
N LEU A 521 28.16 -4.08 -2.35
CA LEU A 521 28.75 -5.35 -2.77
C LEU A 521 28.25 -6.51 -1.90
N LYS A 522 28.30 -6.37 -0.57
CA LYS A 522 27.80 -7.39 0.36
C LYS A 522 26.33 -7.70 0.15
N PHE A 523 25.49 -6.69 -0.09
CA PHE A 523 24.07 -6.88 -0.35
C PHE A 523 23.83 -7.55 -1.71
N ALA A 524 24.55 -7.16 -2.76
CA ALA A 524 24.43 -7.76 -4.08
C ALA A 524 24.82 -9.24 -4.08
N LEU A 525 25.94 -9.59 -3.43
CA LEU A 525 26.37 -10.98 -3.24
C LEU A 525 25.34 -11.77 -2.42
N SER A 526 24.78 -11.17 -1.36
CA SER A 526 23.74 -11.83 -0.56
C SER A 526 22.44 -12.04 -1.35
N ALA A 527 22.06 -11.07 -2.20
CA ALA A 527 20.89 -11.19 -3.07
C ALA A 527 21.09 -12.32 -4.10
N LEU A 528 22.25 -12.39 -4.75
CA LEU A 528 22.58 -13.45 -5.71
C LEU A 528 22.64 -14.84 -5.05
N TRP A 529 23.24 -14.92 -3.86
CA TRP A 529 23.27 -16.17 -3.09
C TRP A 529 21.86 -16.65 -2.73
N ASN A 530 21.02 -15.77 -2.20
CA ASN A 530 19.61 -16.10 -1.94
C ASN A 530 18.82 -16.37 -3.22
N LEU A 531 19.25 -15.81 -4.36
CA LEU A 531 18.55 -15.96 -5.64
C LEU A 531 18.74 -17.36 -6.25
N THR A 532 19.88 -17.98 -5.96
CA THR A 532 20.29 -19.30 -6.47
C THR A 532 19.95 -20.46 -5.54
N ASP A 533 19.62 -20.17 -4.27
CA ASP A 533 19.26 -21.14 -3.23
C ASP A 533 18.05 -22.01 -3.65
N GLU A 534 18.28 -23.32 -3.81
CA GLU A 534 17.30 -24.30 -4.33
C GLU A 534 16.63 -23.89 -5.66
N MET A 535 17.31 -23.08 -6.49
CA MET A 535 16.78 -22.52 -7.74
C MET A 535 17.67 -22.83 -8.95
N PRO A 536 17.57 -24.02 -9.59
CA PRO A 536 18.44 -24.43 -10.70
C PRO A 536 18.41 -23.50 -11.92
N VAL A 537 17.25 -22.88 -12.21
CA VAL A 537 17.13 -21.91 -13.32
C VAL A 537 17.92 -20.63 -13.01
N ALA A 538 17.90 -20.18 -11.76
CA ALA A 538 18.69 -19.03 -11.33
C ALA A 538 20.19 -19.34 -11.43
N ALA A 539 20.63 -20.49 -10.91
CA ALA A 539 22.01 -20.94 -11.00
C ALA A 539 22.50 -21.02 -12.45
N ARG A 540 21.68 -21.55 -13.36
CA ARG A 540 21.99 -21.56 -14.81
C ARG A 540 22.10 -20.15 -15.40
N ASN A 541 21.15 -19.27 -15.09
CA ASN A 541 21.17 -17.87 -15.54
C ASN A 541 22.43 -17.13 -15.04
N PHE A 542 22.91 -17.44 -13.82
CA PHE A 542 24.15 -16.88 -13.29
C PHE A 542 25.36 -17.29 -14.14
N ILE A 543 25.48 -18.58 -14.49
CA ILE A 543 26.56 -19.09 -15.36
C ILE A 543 26.47 -18.46 -16.76
N GLU A 544 25.27 -18.45 -17.37
CA GLU A 544 25.04 -17.85 -18.69
C GLU A 544 25.38 -16.34 -18.74
N CYS A 545 25.40 -15.67 -17.60
CA CYS A 545 25.77 -14.26 -17.46
C CYS A 545 27.25 -14.03 -17.08
N GLN A 546 28.13 -15.03 -17.26
CA GLN A 546 29.56 -14.96 -16.91
C GLN A 546 29.80 -14.69 -15.42
N GLY A 547 28.95 -15.26 -14.57
CA GLY A 547 29.04 -15.08 -13.12
C GLY A 547 30.23 -15.80 -12.49
N LEU A 548 30.67 -16.94 -13.05
CA LEU A 548 31.78 -17.74 -12.51
C LEU A 548 33.10 -16.99 -12.63
N GLU A 549 33.40 -16.47 -13.82
CA GLU A 549 34.61 -15.70 -14.10
C GLU A 549 34.70 -14.47 -13.20
N LEU A 550 33.58 -13.75 -13.03
CA LEU A 550 33.52 -12.62 -12.11
C LEU A 550 33.75 -13.05 -10.65
N TYR A 551 33.24 -14.20 -10.23
CA TYR A 551 33.37 -14.67 -8.85
C TYR A 551 34.80 -15.15 -8.54
N GLU A 552 35.50 -15.74 -9.52
CA GLU A 552 36.94 -16.02 -9.43
C GLU A 552 37.75 -14.74 -9.23
N GLU A 553 37.55 -13.72 -10.07
CA GLU A 553 38.21 -12.41 -9.91
C GLU A 553 37.93 -11.78 -8.53
N VAL A 554 36.72 -11.94 -8.00
CA VAL A 554 36.34 -11.44 -6.68
C VAL A 554 37.05 -12.22 -5.57
N LEU A 555 37.16 -13.55 -5.66
CA LEU A 555 37.89 -14.37 -4.67
C LEU A 555 39.37 -14.00 -4.62
N GLU A 556 39.99 -13.76 -5.77
CA GLU A 556 41.38 -13.30 -5.85
C GLU A 556 41.55 -11.91 -5.23
N SER A 557 40.69 -10.96 -5.64
CA SER A 557 40.77 -9.56 -5.19
C SER A 557 40.45 -9.38 -3.71
N TYR A 558 39.57 -10.22 -3.15
CA TYR A 558 39.10 -10.17 -1.77
C TYR A 558 39.58 -11.38 -0.94
N CYS A 559 40.76 -11.92 -1.25
CA CYS A 559 41.33 -13.10 -0.59
C CYS A 559 41.54 -12.97 0.92
N THR A 560 41.61 -11.74 1.45
CA THR A 560 41.75 -11.47 2.90
C THR A 560 40.44 -11.03 3.57
N GLU A 561 39.30 -11.11 2.88
CA GLU A 561 38.01 -10.59 3.36
C GLU A 561 36.97 -11.72 3.50
N PRO A 562 36.95 -12.43 4.65
CA PRO A 562 36.04 -13.56 4.89
C PRO A 562 34.56 -13.21 4.69
N SER A 563 34.19 -11.96 4.95
CA SER A 563 32.82 -11.47 4.82
C SER A 563 32.31 -11.39 3.36
N ILE A 564 33.22 -11.41 2.40
CA ILE A 564 32.95 -11.47 0.95
C ILE A 564 33.10 -12.91 0.47
N GLN A 565 34.20 -13.58 0.85
CA GLN A 565 34.51 -14.95 0.44
C GLN A 565 33.37 -15.92 0.76
N HIS A 566 32.81 -15.90 1.98
CA HIS A 566 31.72 -16.84 2.32
C HIS A 566 30.46 -16.63 1.48
N LYS A 567 30.20 -15.41 0.99
CA LYS A 567 29.01 -15.13 0.15
C LYS A 567 29.20 -15.64 -1.26
N VAL A 568 30.41 -15.44 -1.79
CA VAL A 568 30.82 -15.97 -3.09
C VAL A 568 30.77 -17.49 -3.06
N LEU A 569 31.43 -18.12 -2.09
CA LEU A 569 31.44 -19.57 -1.92
C LEU A 569 30.03 -20.12 -1.61
N GLY A 570 29.19 -19.37 -0.90
CA GLY A 570 27.80 -19.75 -0.63
C GLY A 570 26.99 -19.94 -1.92
N LEU A 571 27.13 -19.04 -2.89
CA LEU A 571 26.50 -19.20 -4.20
C LEU A 571 27.10 -20.36 -4.99
N LEU A 572 28.44 -20.50 -5.01
CA LEU A 572 29.10 -21.61 -5.70
C LEU A 572 28.69 -22.96 -5.11
N ASN A 573 28.46 -23.03 -3.80
CA ASN A 573 27.89 -24.22 -3.14
C ASN A 573 26.49 -24.53 -3.68
N ASN A 574 25.62 -23.52 -3.83
CA ASN A 574 24.29 -23.73 -4.43
C ASN A 574 24.38 -24.23 -5.89
N ILE A 575 25.40 -23.83 -6.66
CA ILE A 575 25.65 -24.38 -8.00
C ILE A 575 26.09 -25.85 -7.90
N ALA A 576 27.01 -26.17 -6.99
CA ALA A 576 27.50 -27.53 -6.78
C ALA A 576 26.39 -28.51 -6.34
N GLU A 577 25.36 -28.02 -5.65
CA GLU A 577 24.15 -28.79 -5.29
C GLU A 577 23.33 -29.23 -6.52
N VAL A 578 23.42 -28.52 -7.65
CA VAL A 578 22.65 -28.80 -8.87
C VAL A 578 23.45 -29.75 -9.77
N GLU A 579 23.04 -31.01 -9.82
CA GLU A 579 23.73 -32.08 -10.55
C GLU A 579 24.07 -31.73 -12.00
N GLU A 580 23.20 -31.03 -12.74
CA GLU A 580 23.43 -30.71 -14.15
C GLU A 580 24.43 -29.57 -14.37
N LEU A 581 24.78 -28.81 -13.31
CA LEU A 581 25.70 -27.66 -13.36
C LEU A 581 27.08 -27.97 -12.75
N GLN A 582 27.25 -29.16 -12.16
CA GLN A 582 28.53 -29.55 -11.54
C GLN A 582 29.70 -29.54 -12.53
N ALA A 583 29.43 -29.85 -13.80
CA ALA A 583 30.45 -29.84 -14.85
C ALA A 583 31.01 -28.43 -15.12
N ASP A 584 30.20 -27.37 -14.92
CA ASP A 584 30.64 -25.99 -15.08
C ASP A 584 31.62 -25.54 -13.97
N LEU A 585 31.68 -26.28 -12.84
CA LEU A 585 32.63 -26.04 -11.74
C LEU A 585 33.89 -26.93 -11.81
N MET A 586 33.98 -27.84 -12.79
CA MET A 586 35.12 -28.77 -12.94
C MET A 586 36.31 -28.08 -13.63
N GLU A 587 36.82 -27.04 -12.99
CA GLU A 587 37.97 -26.25 -13.41
C GLU A 587 39.09 -26.44 -12.38
N GLU A 588 40.29 -26.79 -12.84
CA GLU A 588 41.36 -27.26 -11.96
C GLU A 588 41.87 -26.13 -11.04
N ASP A 589 42.08 -24.93 -11.59
CA ASP A 589 42.59 -23.78 -10.82
C ASP A 589 41.60 -23.36 -9.72
N LEU A 590 40.30 -23.34 -10.04
CA LEU A 590 39.22 -23.08 -9.09
C LEU A 590 39.18 -24.12 -7.96
N LEU A 591 39.24 -25.42 -8.29
CA LEU A 591 39.19 -26.47 -7.26
C LEU A 591 40.44 -26.47 -6.39
N GLU A 592 41.63 -26.21 -6.95
CA GLU A 592 42.86 -26.03 -6.18
C GLU A 592 42.75 -24.83 -5.24
N HIS A 593 42.20 -23.71 -5.70
CA HIS A 593 41.96 -22.54 -4.87
C HIS A 593 41.00 -22.84 -3.71
N ILE A 594 39.85 -23.46 -3.99
CA ILE A 594 38.86 -23.86 -2.96
C ILE A 594 39.48 -24.84 -1.97
N LEU A 595 40.27 -25.80 -2.45
CA LEU A 595 40.98 -26.75 -1.61
C LEU A 595 42.01 -26.05 -0.70
N SER A 596 42.70 -25.02 -1.19
CA SER A 596 43.61 -24.21 -0.38
C SER A 596 42.89 -23.49 0.77
N LEU A 597 41.70 -22.94 0.49
CA LEU A 597 40.85 -22.28 1.51
C LEU A 597 40.39 -23.27 2.58
N LEU A 598 40.00 -24.49 2.20
CA LEU A 598 39.59 -25.53 3.13
C LEU A 598 40.72 -25.93 4.10
N GLN A 599 41.95 -26.05 3.59
CA GLN A 599 43.11 -26.54 4.32
C GLN A 599 43.72 -25.51 5.26
N ASP A 600 43.67 -24.23 4.94
CA ASP A 600 44.32 -23.19 5.72
C ASP A 600 43.64 -23.00 7.09
N PRO A 601 44.33 -23.30 8.22
CA PRO A 601 43.75 -23.13 9.55
C PRO A 601 43.58 -21.66 9.96
N GLN A 602 44.16 -20.69 9.25
CA GLN A 602 43.98 -19.26 9.49
C GLN A 602 42.70 -18.72 8.84
N VAL A 603 42.10 -19.45 7.91
CA VAL A 603 40.85 -19.06 7.25
C VAL A 603 39.67 -19.33 8.20
N ASP A 604 38.72 -18.39 8.25
CA ASP A 604 37.53 -18.51 9.08
C ASP A 604 36.73 -19.78 8.76
N VAL A 605 36.22 -20.44 9.81
CA VAL A 605 35.42 -21.67 9.67
C VAL A 605 34.23 -21.47 8.72
N GLU A 606 33.65 -20.27 8.67
CA GLU A 606 32.53 -19.95 7.75
C GLU A 606 32.93 -20.08 6.27
N VAL A 607 34.15 -19.65 5.90
CA VAL A 607 34.68 -19.76 4.53
C VAL A 607 35.04 -21.22 4.23
N ARG A 608 35.72 -21.89 5.17
CA ARG A 608 36.10 -23.30 5.08
C ARG A 608 34.89 -24.23 4.95
N TYR A 609 33.78 -23.86 5.59
CA TYR A 609 32.52 -24.57 5.54
C TYR A 609 31.95 -24.64 4.11
N PHE A 610 31.85 -23.49 3.44
CA PHE A 610 31.33 -23.44 2.06
C PHE A 610 32.32 -24.05 1.06
N ALA A 611 33.63 -23.85 1.25
CA ALA A 611 34.65 -24.53 0.46
C ALA A 611 34.51 -26.05 0.55
N GLY A 612 34.31 -26.58 1.76
CA GLY A 612 34.05 -28.00 2.00
C GLY A 612 32.75 -28.48 1.36
N GLY A 613 31.70 -27.66 1.33
CA GLY A 613 30.43 -28.00 0.70
C GLY A 613 30.54 -28.19 -0.81
N ILE A 614 31.17 -27.23 -1.49
CA ILE A 614 31.43 -27.31 -2.93
C ILE A 614 32.19 -28.61 -3.24
N LEU A 615 33.30 -28.85 -2.54
CA LEU A 615 34.12 -30.03 -2.73
C LEU A 615 33.38 -31.34 -2.39
N ALA A 616 32.56 -31.35 -1.35
CA ALA A 616 31.77 -32.52 -0.97
C ALA A 616 30.73 -32.87 -2.05
N HIS A 617 30.03 -31.88 -2.59
CA HIS A 617 29.07 -32.07 -3.67
C HIS A 617 29.73 -32.59 -4.94
N LEU A 618 30.81 -31.96 -5.40
CA LEU A 618 31.54 -32.36 -6.61
C LEU A 618 32.20 -33.75 -6.47
N ALA A 619 32.79 -34.06 -5.30
CA ALA A 619 33.46 -35.35 -5.08
C ALA A 619 32.49 -36.51 -4.79
N SER A 620 31.22 -36.23 -4.47
CA SER A 620 30.21 -37.26 -4.15
C SER A 620 29.90 -38.22 -5.31
N ARG A 621 30.15 -37.81 -6.56
CA ARG A 621 29.82 -38.55 -7.77
C ARG A 621 31.08 -38.88 -8.58
N PRO A 622 31.68 -40.06 -8.42
CA PRO A 622 32.85 -40.46 -9.20
C PRO A 622 32.63 -40.42 -10.70
N GLU A 623 31.42 -40.72 -11.17
CA GLU A 623 31.06 -40.69 -12.59
C GLU A 623 30.96 -39.28 -13.20
N ALA A 624 30.79 -38.24 -12.37
CA ALA A 624 30.70 -36.85 -12.81
C ALA A 624 32.04 -36.11 -12.69
N TRP A 625 33.05 -36.72 -12.07
CA TRP A 625 34.38 -36.13 -11.88
C TRP A 625 35.22 -36.26 -13.17
N THR A 626 35.69 -35.14 -13.71
CA THR A 626 36.41 -35.08 -15.00
C THR A 626 37.90 -34.74 -14.89
N LEU A 627 38.38 -34.36 -13.70
CA LEU A 627 39.77 -34.00 -13.42
C LEU A 627 40.61 -35.21 -12.96
N GLU A 628 41.89 -35.02 -12.67
CA GLU A 628 42.78 -36.11 -12.22
C GLU A 628 42.28 -36.81 -10.94
N ASP A 629 42.42 -38.14 -10.90
CA ASP A 629 41.98 -38.97 -9.77
C ASP A 629 42.80 -38.67 -8.49
N GLU A 630 44.04 -38.22 -8.64
CA GLU A 630 44.92 -37.74 -7.58
C GLU A 630 44.32 -36.52 -6.87
N LEU A 631 43.77 -35.56 -7.61
CA LEU A 631 43.11 -34.38 -7.06
C LEU A 631 41.85 -34.78 -6.28
N ARG A 632 41.01 -35.65 -6.85
CA ARG A 632 39.82 -36.20 -6.18
C ARG A 632 40.18 -36.87 -4.86
N SER A 633 41.21 -37.70 -4.87
CA SER A 633 41.70 -38.41 -3.69
C SER A 633 42.22 -37.45 -2.61
N THR A 634 42.90 -36.38 -3.03
CA THR A 634 43.37 -35.32 -2.14
C THR A 634 42.21 -34.56 -1.51
N VAL A 635 41.22 -34.15 -2.31
CA VAL A 635 39.99 -33.48 -1.83
C VAL A 635 39.28 -34.32 -0.77
N LEU A 636 39.03 -35.61 -1.06
CA LEU A 636 38.31 -36.50 -0.14
C LEU A 636 39.03 -36.68 1.20
N LYS A 637 40.37 -36.77 1.17
CA LYS A 637 41.19 -36.85 2.38
C LYS A 637 41.13 -35.54 3.17
N GLN A 638 41.30 -34.42 2.49
CA GLN A 638 41.38 -33.10 3.11
C GLN A 638 40.05 -32.60 3.67
N LEU A 639 38.93 -33.02 3.07
CA LEU A 639 37.59 -32.84 3.65
C LEU A 639 37.53 -33.43 5.06
N HIS A 640 37.93 -34.71 5.21
CA HIS A 640 37.94 -35.36 6.52
C HIS A 640 38.89 -34.65 7.48
N ASP A 641 40.15 -34.50 7.09
CA ASP A 641 41.21 -33.95 7.94
C ASP A 641 40.86 -32.53 8.42
N SER A 642 40.30 -31.69 7.53
CA SER A 642 39.96 -30.29 7.84
C SER A 642 38.74 -30.16 8.74
N ILE A 643 37.65 -30.90 8.49
CA ILE A 643 36.41 -30.78 9.28
C ILE A 643 36.65 -31.12 10.76
N MET A 644 37.55 -32.06 11.05
CA MET A 644 37.92 -32.42 12.43
C MET A 644 38.65 -31.31 13.19
N THR A 645 39.16 -30.31 12.49
CA THR A 645 39.82 -29.14 13.10
C THR A 645 38.85 -28.02 13.45
N TRP A 646 37.60 -28.08 12.97
CA TRP A 646 36.66 -26.97 13.12
C TRP A 646 36.17 -26.83 14.56
N THR A 647 36.22 -25.61 15.07
CA THR A 647 35.71 -25.26 16.38
C THR A 647 34.19 -25.11 16.36
N HIS A 648 33.56 -25.27 17.52
CA HIS A 648 32.13 -25.05 17.66
C HIS A 648 31.79 -23.56 17.50
N LEU A 649 30.86 -23.23 16.60
CA LEU A 649 30.37 -21.88 16.39
C LEU A 649 29.14 -21.61 17.28
N GLU A 650 29.25 -20.64 18.20
CA GLU A 650 28.13 -20.24 19.08
C GLU A 650 27.09 -19.35 18.36
N ARG A 651 27.44 -18.78 17.21
CA ARG A 651 26.58 -17.88 16.43
C ARG A 651 25.98 -18.61 15.24
N GLU A 652 24.73 -18.28 14.93
CA GLU A 652 24.03 -18.72 13.72
C GLU A 652 24.78 -18.24 12.46
N MET A 653 25.24 -19.20 11.66
CA MET A 653 26.08 -18.97 10.47
C MET A 653 25.29 -19.14 9.18
N VAL A 654 24.42 -20.15 9.14
CA VAL A 654 23.67 -20.55 7.95
C VAL A 654 22.27 -21.01 8.36
N SER A 655 21.30 -20.81 7.47
CA SER A 655 19.94 -21.32 7.63
C SER A 655 19.50 -22.08 6.39
N TYR A 656 18.90 -23.25 6.57
CA TYR A 656 18.45 -24.10 5.47
C TYR A 656 16.95 -24.00 5.23
N ARG A 657 16.53 -23.90 3.97
CA ARG A 657 15.11 -23.99 3.56
C ARG A 657 14.62 -25.43 3.58
N SER A 658 15.45 -26.35 3.11
CA SER A 658 15.26 -27.80 3.20
C SER A 658 16.60 -28.50 3.47
N PHE A 659 16.54 -29.77 3.88
CA PHE A 659 17.72 -30.62 3.97
C PHE A 659 17.88 -31.55 2.76
N ARG A 660 17.08 -31.36 1.70
CA ARG A 660 17.15 -32.19 0.49
C ARG A 660 18.54 -32.25 -0.16
N PRO A 661 19.33 -31.14 -0.21
CA PRO A 661 20.67 -31.20 -0.79
C PRO A 661 21.62 -32.16 -0.06
N PHE A 662 21.39 -32.46 1.22
CA PHE A 662 22.22 -33.39 1.99
C PHE A 662 21.89 -34.86 1.76
N CYS A 663 20.69 -35.19 1.27
CA CYS A 663 20.25 -36.58 1.10
C CYS A 663 21.18 -37.45 0.22
N PRO A 664 21.69 -36.96 -0.94
CA PRO A 664 22.64 -37.72 -1.76
C PRO A 664 23.99 -37.94 -1.06
N LEU A 665 24.44 -36.97 -0.25
CA LEU A 665 25.72 -37.00 0.46
C LEU A 665 25.74 -37.97 1.64
N LEU A 666 24.57 -38.28 2.20
CA LEU A 666 24.38 -39.16 3.35
C LEU A 666 24.13 -40.63 2.97
N GLN A 667 24.23 -41.02 1.69
CA GLN A 667 24.02 -42.41 1.29
C GLN A 667 25.15 -43.33 1.81
N PRO A 668 24.89 -44.59 2.20
CA PRO A 668 25.88 -45.48 2.87
C PRO A 668 27.18 -45.77 2.09
N CYS A 669 27.22 -45.51 0.78
CA CYS A 669 28.37 -45.73 -0.10
C CYS A 669 29.18 -44.45 -0.40
N GLN A 670 28.80 -43.31 0.18
CA GLN A 670 29.49 -42.05 -0.04
C GLN A 670 30.87 -42.03 0.65
N PRO A 671 31.86 -41.29 0.10
CA PRO A 671 33.14 -41.12 0.74
C PRO A 671 33.02 -40.50 2.14
N THR A 672 33.92 -40.87 3.04
CA THR A 672 33.86 -40.44 4.45
C THR A 672 33.86 -38.91 4.60
N GLY A 673 34.74 -38.19 3.89
CA GLY A 673 34.79 -36.72 3.96
C GLY A 673 33.49 -36.04 3.50
N VAL A 674 32.81 -36.62 2.50
CA VAL A 674 31.53 -36.14 1.97
C VAL A 674 30.41 -36.31 3.00
N GLN A 675 30.26 -37.53 3.53
CA GLN A 675 29.27 -37.82 4.58
C GLN A 675 29.52 -36.97 5.83
N LEU A 676 30.79 -36.79 6.20
CA LEU A 676 31.19 -36.02 7.38
C LEU A 676 30.78 -34.56 7.27
N TRP A 677 30.99 -33.91 6.12
CA TRP A 677 30.53 -32.54 5.90
C TRP A 677 29.02 -32.41 6.10
N ALA A 678 28.25 -33.32 5.49
CA ALA A 678 26.79 -33.30 5.56
C ALA A 678 26.28 -33.48 7.01
N VAL A 679 26.81 -34.46 7.76
CA VAL A 679 26.39 -34.63 9.17
C VAL A 679 26.88 -33.49 10.06
N TRP A 680 28.03 -32.88 9.78
CA TRP A 680 28.53 -31.72 10.53
C TRP A 680 27.61 -30.50 10.32
N ALA A 681 27.22 -30.23 9.08
CA ALA A 681 26.28 -29.16 8.72
C ALA A 681 24.94 -29.29 9.45
N ILE A 682 24.34 -30.49 9.40
CA ILE A 682 23.07 -30.78 10.09
C ILE A 682 23.24 -30.63 11.61
N HIS A 683 24.35 -31.13 12.16
CA HIS A 683 24.64 -31.01 13.58
C HIS A 683 24.72 -29.53 14.01
N LEU A 684 25.44 -28.69 13.26
CA LEU A 684 25.59 -27.26 13.54
C LEU A 684 24.23 -26.55 13.64
N VAL A 685 23.36 -26.71 12.65
CA VAL A 685 22.08 -25.98 12.66
C VAL A 685 21.12 -26.56 13.71
N CYS A 686 21.21 -27.86 14.00
CA CYS A 686 20.44 -28.48 15.08
C CYS A 686 20.89 -28.01 16.47
N THR A 687 22.18 -27.71 16.69
CA THR A 687 22.65 -27.19 18.00
C THR A 687 22.23 -25.74 18.19
N GLN A 688 22.12 -24.98 17.11
CA GLN A 688 21.71 -23.57 17.12
C GLN A 688 20.19 -23.41 17.27
N ASN A 689 19.38 -24.22 16.58
CA ASN A 689 17.92 -24.17 16.67
C ASN A 689 17.28 -25.55 16.55
N THR A 690 17.39 -26.35 17.62
CA THR A 690 16.86 -27.72 17.65
C THR A 690 15.37 -27.78 17.31
N SER A 691 14.57 -26.81 17.77
CA SER A 691 13.11 -26.84 17.58
C SER A 691 12.69 -26.76 16.10
N HIS A 692 13.32 -25.86 15.34
CA HIS A 692 13.00 -25.64 13.93
C HIS A 692 13.47 -26.84 13.08
N TYR A 693 14.73 -27.22 13.23
CA TYR A 693 15.35 -28.23 12.37
C TYR A 693 14.95 -29.67 12.73
N SER A 694 14.56 -29.97 13.98
CA SER A 694 14.02 -31.29 14.32
C SER A 694 12.76 -31.61 13.53
N SER A 695 11.84 -30.63 13.41
CA SER A 695 10.62 -30.82 12.62
C SER A 695 10.92 -31.02 11.12
N MET A 696 11.97 -30.38 10.60
CA MET A 696 12.40 -30.51 9.21
C MET A 696 13.03 -31.89 8.94
N LEU A 697 13.93 -32.36 9.82
CA LEU A 697 14.55 -33.69 9.74
C LEU A 697 13.54 -34.83 9.70
N GLU A 698 12.43 -34.70 10.44
CA GLU A 698 11.35 -35.70 10.43
C GLU A 698 10.52 -35.63 9.15
N LYS A 699 10.05 -34.44 8.78
CA LYS A 699 9.18 -34.25 7.61
C LYS A 699 9.85 -34.67 6.31
N GLU A 700 11.16 -34.47 6.21
CA GLU A 700 11.95 -34.81 5.03
C GLU A 700 12.58 -36.20 5.09
N GLY A 701 12.35 -36.96 6.17
CA GLY A 701 12.81 -38.36 6.29
C GLY A 701 14.30 -38.54 6.59
N LEU A 702 15.05 -37.45 6.83
CA LEU A 702 16.47 -37.53 7.16
C LEU A 702 16.75 -38.22 8.50
N THR A 703 15.79 -38.23 9.41
CA THR A 703 15.91 -38.96 10.69
C THR A 703 16.17 -40.45 10.46
N GLU A 704 15.49 -41.06 9.48
CA GLU A 704 15.70 -42.48 9.15
C GLU A 704 17.03 -42.71 8.43
N LEU A 705 17.48 -41.75 7.61
CA LEU A 705 18.79 -41.79 6.95
C LEU A 705 19.93 -41.72 7.98
N LEU A 706 19.81 -40.84 8.98
CA LEU A 706 20.78 -40.73 10.08
C LEU A 706 20.82 -41.99 10.95
N LYS A 707 19.66 -42.62 11.23
CA LYS A 707 19.60 -43.92 11.92
C LYS A 707 20.28 -45.03 11.11
N ALA A 708 20.02 -45.07 9.80
CA ALA A 708 20.63 -46.03 8.90
C ALA A 708 22.16 -45.87 8.88
N LEU A 709 22.66 -44.63 8.77
CA LEU A 709 24.09 -44.31 8.84
C LEU A 709 24.70 -44.71 10.18
N ALA A 710 24.03 -44.43 11.30
CA ALA A 710 24.52 -44.78 12.63
C ALA A 710 24.63 -46.31 12.82
N ALA A 711 23.70 -47.07 12.23
CA ALA A 711 23.66 -48.53 12.31
C ALA A 711 24.58 -49.24 11.30
N HIS A 712 24.96 -48.58 10.19
CA HIS A 712 25.67 -49.23 9.10
C HIS A 712 27.11 -49.63 9.50
N PRO A 713 27.53 -50.90 9.30
CA PRO A 713 28.85 -51.37 9.77
C PRO A 713 30.04 -50.60 9.18
N SER A 714 29.97 -50.22 7.90
CA SER A 714 31.06 -49.56 7.18
C SER A 714 31.14 -48.05 7.39
N THR A 715 30.16 -47.42 8.05
CA THR A 715 30.20 -45.97 8.31
C THR A 715 31.27 -45.66 9.35
N HIS A 716 32.07 -44.62 9.07
CA HIS A 716 33.19 -44.19 9.90
C HIS A 716 32.74 -43.79 11.32
N SER A 717 33.62 -43.97 12.31
CA SER A 717 33.31 -43.72 13.73
C SER A 717 32.83 -42.30 14.00
N ASP A 718 33.45 -41.32 13.35
CA ASP A 718 33.18 -39.90 13.61
C ASP A 718 31.81 -39.49 13.06
N ILE A 719 31.42 -40.04 11.91
CA ILE A 719 30.09 -39.85 11.31
C ILE A 719 29.03 -40.46 12.23
N LYS A 720 29.27 -41.69 12.75
CA LYS A 720 28.38 -42.33 13.72
C LYS A 720 28.22 -41.48 14.99
N GLY A 721 29.32 -40.89 15.47
CA GLY A 721 29.32 -40.01 16.62
C GLY A 721 28.43 -38.78 16.43
N LEU A 722 28.59 -38.06 15.31
CA LEU A 722 27.79 -36.89 14.99
C LEU A 722 26.32 -37.24 14.71
N ALA A 723 26.06 -38.30 13.94
CA ALA A 723 24.69 -38.77 13.68
C ALA A 723 23.97 -39.16 14.99
N GLY A 724 24.65 -39.87 15.89
CA GLY A 724 24.12 -40.21 17.22
C GLY A 724 23.85 -38.99 18.09
N SER A 725 24.72 -37.97 18.01
CA SER A 725 24.52 -36.68 18.71
C SER A 725 23.25 -35.98 18.23
N ILE A 726 23.06 -35.86 16.91
CA ILE A 726 21.87 -35.25 16.29
C ILE A 726 20.61 -35.99 16.74
N LEU A 727 20.57 -37.32 16.59
CA LEU A 727 19.43 -38.14 17.00
C LEU A 727 19.09 -37.96 18.49
N SER A 728 20.11 -37.95 19.35
CA SER A 728 19.93 -37.73 20.79
C SER A 728 19.40 -36.33 21.12
N MET A 729 19.70 -35.30 20.31
CA MET A 729 19.16 -33.96 20.49
C MET A 729 17.68 -33.88 20.08
N VAL A 730 17.34 -34.49 18.95
CA VAL A 730 15.97 -34.58 18.44
C VAL A 730 15.08 -35.33 19.42
N GLU A 731 15.51 -36.50 19.90
CA GLU A 731 14.78 -37.31 20.89
C GLU A 731 14.54 -36.54 22.21
N ARG A 732 15.59 -35.88 22.75
CA ARG A 732 15.45 -35.08 23.97
C ARG A 732 14.45 -33.94 23.81
N HIS A 733 14.43 -33.28 22.66
CA HIS A 733 13.49 -32.20 22.38
C HIS A 733 12.04 -32.71 22.32
N GLN A 734 11.81 -33.86 21.68
CA GLN A 734 10.48 -34.48 21.59
C GLN A 734 9.93 -34.89 22.96
N ILE A 735 10.77 -35.44 23.83
CA ILE A 735 10.37 -35.83 25.20
C ILE A 735 9.97 -34.58 26.01
N HIS A 736 10.71 -33.48 25.89
CA HIS A 736 10.39 -32.22 26.59
C HIS A 736 9.13 -31.54 26.03
N ALA A 737 8.94 -31.54 24.71
CA ALA A 737 7.72 -31.01 24.07
C ALA A 737 6.47 -31.84 24.42
N GLY A 738 6.61 -33.17 24.55
CA GLY A 738 5.55 -34.07 24.99
C GLY A 738 5.15 -33.88 26.45
N ALA A 739 6.07 -33.49 27.33
CA ALA A 739 5.80 -33.23 28.75
C ALA A 739 5.06 -31.90 29.00
N PHE A 740 5.28 -30.88 28.16
CA PHE A 740 4.61 -29.57 28.28
C PHE A 740 3.17 -29.55 27.74
N ASN A 741 2.79 -30.47 26.84
CA ASN A 741 1.43 -30.52 26.27
C ASN A 741 0.33 -31.01 27.25
N ASN A 742 0.69 -31.41 28.48
CA ASN A 742 -0.27 -31.80 29.53
C ASN A 742 -0.67 -30.66 30.49
N GLN A 743 -0.15 -29.45 30.33
CA GLN A 743 -0.61 -28.27 31.09
C GLN A 743 -0.69 -27.05 30.17
N THR A 744 -1.93 -26.60 29.91
CA THR A 744 -2.38 -25.30 29.36
C THR A 744 -1.39 -24.48 28.52
N ALA A 745 -1.77 -24.29 27.25
CA ALA A 745 -1.11 -23.45 26.25
C ALA A 745 -0.59 -22.10 26.75
N PRO A 746 0.66 -21.75 26.44
CA PRO A 746 1.10 -20.39 26.28
C PRO A 746 1.23 -20.03 24.79
N GLN A 747 0.90 -18.78 24.48
CA GLN A 747 1.05 -18.13 23.19
C GLN A 747 2.47 -18.33 22.62
N SER A 748 2.54 -18.80 21.37
CA SER A 748 3.77 -18.94 20.61
C SER A 748 4.39 -17.58 20.33
N HIS A 749 5.37 -17.18 21.13
CA HIS A 749 6.35 -16.19 20.68
C HIS A 749 7.19 -16.83 19.57
N LYS A 750 6.83 -16.55 18.31
CA LYS A 750 7.74 -16.71 17.18
C LYS A 750 8.92 -15.77 17.41
N LYS A 751 10.05 -16.30 17.91
CA LYS A 751 11.35 -15.64 17.73
C LYS A 751 11.73 -15.85 16.27
N ASN A 752 11.46 -14.83 15.46
CA ASN A 752 11.89 -14.79 14.07
C ASN A 752 13.41 -14.65 13.99
N LEU A 753 13.93 -15.27 12.94
CA LEU A 753 15.31 -15.38 12.50
C LEU A 753 16.07 -14.06 12.64
N ILE A 754 17.18 -14.08 13.38
CA ILE A 754 18.13 -12.98 13.44
C ILE A 754 19.23 -13.29 12.43
N CYS A 755 19.08 -12.82 11.18
CA CYS A 755 20.25 -12.54 10.36
C CYS A 755 20.75 -11.15 10.76
N SER A 756 21.83 -11.14 11.52
CA SER A 756 22.38 -9.99 12.21
C SER A 756 22.94 -8.90 11.27
N ARG A 757 22.53 -7.66 11.56
CA ARG A 757 23.22 -6.37 11.39
C ARG A 757 23.30 -5.78 9.98
N TYR A 758 22.25 -5.04 9.62
CA TYR A 758 22.39 -3.88 8.73
C TYR A 758 21.69 -2.66 9.35
N LYS A 759 22.46 -1.76 9.98
CA LYS A 759 21.97 -0.39 10.24
C LYS A 759 22.00 0.37 8.91
N ILE A 760 20.89 0.34 8.17
CA ILE A 760 20.79 0.91 6.81
C ILE A 760 20.71 2.45 6.81
N CYS A 761 20.27 3.09 7.91
CA CYS A 761 20.08 4.54 7.97
C CYS A 761 20.68 5.19 9.22
N ARG A 762 21.92 5.72 9.11
CA ARG A 762 22.39 6.81 10.01
C ARG A 762 23.22 7.89 9.30
N THR A 763 23.26 7.90 7.97
CA THR A 763 23.97 8.93 7.20
C THR A 763 23.29 9.11 5.84
N VAL A 764 22.15 9.80 5.85
CA VAL A 764 21.63 10.60 4.73
C VAL A 764 21.13 11.90 5.32
#